data_AF-A0A2S2QPU4-F1
#
_entry.id   AF-A0A2S2QPU4-F1
#
_cell.length_a   1.000
_cell.length_b   1.000
_cell.length_c   1.000
_cell.angle_alpha   90.00
_cell.angle_beta   90.00
_cell.angle_gamma   90.00
#
_symmetry.space_group_name_H-M   'P 1'
#
loop_
_entity.id
_entity.type
_entity.pdbx_description
1 polymer ?
#
loop_
_entity_poly.entity_id
_entity_poly.type
_entity_poly.pdbx_seq_one_letter_code
_entity_poly.pdbx_strand_id
1 'polypeptide(L)'
;GDIANENEVLRWMIKQKTDESIEHINREKLFEYIESQDFLAVVWYVEGDTRVPRILRHIELIDDEAAEYGIKVVKCSDRLMAKKHGFRSPPGITYFRKSKYINYDGDIDDDEEILDWLTDPSNMELTEHIEKVNRKMFAKIRQSSENVAVFFYSDDCKQCKQVLTEIEHIDDDADAAGIDFVKIDDKKMAKECGVFALPAIVFFKLGSKDPTIYAGNLYEESDILNWLLVQKNPHGEIIEEVNGQELRDTISSSESIAVYFYSEDECDKCTSILEELENIDDDCERHGITFIKTQDLDAAELYGVSKLPALVYFEHSVPNLFGGDLKEEEEVLQWLITQRTEDRIELVTRSMLETIVQETQYLAVYFYKQACHVCDQILEDLERVDDECDLYGIHMVKIQDPQLAKRYSIKTFPALVYFRNGNPLLYEGDLQNEESVLEWLIDDDNRELADEIEEVNSRMLERLLDESLLLAVFFYEENCEECGDILEELEIIDGEADLFGIDMVKISDPDVASKYNIISLPSLVYFRKRVPEIFDGDLTDEDKVLSWLTSQDVFEIKNEIDEVNKKMLTKLLNENEFVTVFFYENDEPESAEVLARLETIDDETNNMDITFVKMADARYARKWGVTKLPAVVYFRNKFPSVYRGSLDSETEVLEWLKKTRFREPELNLFMYVMITISFAFVLYTILLVYGFKKITMAPPKPPSPSS
;
A
#
# COMPACT_ATOMS: atom_id res chain seq x y z
N GLY A 1 18.15 -23.48 87.83
CA GLY A 1 17.85 -24.30 89.01
C GLY A 1 19.08 -25.09 89.39
N ASP A 2 19.10 -25.65 90.59
CA ASP A 2 20.15 -26.54 91.08
C ASP A 2 20.08 -27.89 90.32
N ILE A 3 21.15 -28.23 89.60
CA ILE A 3 21.23 -29.42 88.73
C ILE A 3 21.26 -30.72 89.57
N ALA A 4 21.52 -30.64 90.87
CA ALA A 4 21.55 -31.80 91.76
C ALA A 4 20.16 -32.29 92.21
N ASN A 5 19.09 -31.54 91.94
CA ASN A 5 17.73 -31.91 92.34
C ASN A 5 17.00 -32.62 91.19
N GLU A 6 17.03 -33.96 91.22
CA GLU A 6 16.42 -34.82 90.19
C GLU A 6 14.94 -34.50 89.91
N ASN A 7 14.16 -34.11 90.92
CA ASN A 7 12.75 -33.75 90.73
C ASN A 7 12.56 -32.39 90.05
N GLU A 8 13.48 -31.45 90.26
CA GLU A 8 13.43 -30.13 89.65
C GLU A 8 13.91 -30.19 88.20
N VAL A 9 14.93 -31.01 87.93
CA VAL A 9 15.39 -31.34 86.57
C VAL A 9 14.33 -32.14 85.82
N LEU A 10 13.67 -33.12 86.44
CA LEU A 10 12.58 -33.87 85.81
C LEU A 10 11.38 -32.97 85.52
N ARG A 11 10.99 -32.06 86.45
CA ARG A 11 9.94 -31.06 86.17
C ARG A 11 10.36 -30.08 85.09
N TRP A 12 11.61 -29.68 85.03
CA TRP A 12 12.13 -28.82 83.97
C TRP A 12 12.14 -29.53 82.62
N MET A 13 12.57 -30.80 82.56
CA MET A 13 12.50 -31.63 81.35
C MET A 13 11.07 -31.93 80.93
N ILE A 14 10.14 -32.16 81.87
CA ILE A 14 8.72 -32.30 81.58
C ILE A 14 8.17 -30.98 81.07
N LYS A 15 8.49 -29.85 81.72
CA LYS A 15 8.05 -28.51 81.29
C LYS A 15 8.58 -28.13 79.92
N GLN A 16 9.81 -28.52 79.57
CA GLN A 16 10.37 -28.35 78.22
C GLN A 16 9.78 -29.34 77.21
N LYS A 17 9.29 -30.50 77.67
CA LYS A 17 8.58 -31.48 76.85
C LYS A 17 7.08 -31.18 76.71
N THR A 18 6.55 -30.27 77.52
CA THR A 18 5.15 -29.83 77.55
C THR A 18 5.02 -28.31 77.38
N ASP A 19 6.07 -27.64 76.89
CA ASP A 19 5.96 -26.24 76.48
C ASP A 19 5.19 -26.28 75.17
N GLU A 20 3.88 -26.08 75.26
CA GLU A 20 3.02 -25.91 74.09
C GLU A 20 3.35 -24.53 73.51
N SER A 21 4.06 -24.49 72.38
CA SER A 21 4.43 -23.23 71.72
C SER A 21 3.18 -22.52 71.15
N ILE A 22 2.21 -23.32 70.69
CA ILE A 22 0.97 -22.85 70.08
C ILE A 22 -0.07 -22.47 71.14
N GLU A 23 -0.51 -21.20 71.11
CA GLU A 23 -1.52 -20.65 72.00
C GLU A 23 -2.91 -21.30 71.75
N HIS A 24 -3.56 -21.78 72.82
CA HIS A 24 -4.97 -22.13 72.78
C HIS A 24 -5.85 -20.88 72.91
N ILE A 25 -6.76 -20.68 71.96
CA ILE A 25 -7.62 -19.50 71.90
C ILE A 25 -9.10 -19.84 72.03
N ASN A 26 -9.83 -18.94 72.68
CA ASN A 26 -11.29 -18.98 72.75
C ASN A 26 -11.90 -18.19 71.59
N ARG A 27 -13.24 -18.25 71.47
CA ARG A 27 -13.98 -17.61 70.39
C ARG A 27 -13.80 -16.07 70.34
N GLU A 28 -13.66 -15.41 71.49
CA GLU A 28 -13.49 -13.95 71.54
C GLU A 28 -12.11 -13.54 71.00
N LYS A 29 -11.05 -14.20 71.49
CA LYS A 29 -9.68 -13.99 71.00
C LYS A 29 -9.52 -14.34 69.53
N LEU A 30 -10.24 -15.36 69.05
CA LEU A 30 -10.22 -15.72 67.63
C LEU A 30 -10.68 -14.55 66.75
N PHE A 31 -11.77 -13.88 67.10
CA PHE A 31 -12.22 -12.71 66.32
C PHE A 31 -11.26 -11.53 66.45
N GLU A 32 -10.71 -11.30 67.65
CA GLU A 32 -9.69 -10.27 67.86
C GLU A 32 -8.45 -10.53 66.98
N TYR A 33 -7.98 -11.78 66.87
CA TYR A 33 -6.84 -12.13 66.04
C TYR A 33 -7.16 -12.09 64.54
N ILE A 34 -8.37 -12.46 64.12
CA ILE A 34 -8.80 -12.29 62.72
C ILE A 34 -8.83 -10.81 62.31
N GLU A 35 -9.16 -9.90 63.23
CA GLU A 35 -9.17 -8.46 62.95
C GLU A 35 -7.79 -7.80 63.06
N SER A 36 -6.92 -8.30 63.92
CA SER A 36 -5.63 -7.66 64.24
C SER A 36 -4.41 -8.25 63.55
N GLN A 37 -4.45 -9.52 63.14
CA GLN A 37 -3.34 -10.19 62.47
C GLN A 37 -3.56 -10.22 60.96
N ASP A 38 -2.52 -9.89 60.20
CA ASP A 38 -2.55 -9.98 58.74
C ASP A 38 -2.61 -11.46 58.29
N PHE A 39 -1.85 -12.34 58.96
CA PHE A 39 -1.77 -13.78 58.66
C PHE A 39 -1.93 -14.62 59.93
N LEU A 40 -2.99 -15.45 59.97
CA LEU A 40 -3.35 -16.27 61.14
C LEU A 40 -3.70 -17.71 60.71
N ALA A 41 -2.91 -18.67 61.17
CA ALA A 41 -3.18 -20.09 60.98
C ALA A 41 -3.90 -20.67 62.20
N VAL A 42 -5.13 -21.15 62.01
CA VAL A 42 -5.97 -21.70 63.08
C VAL A 42 -6.12 -23.21 62.90
N VAL A 43 -5.61 -23.95 63.88
CA VAL A 43 -5.75 -25.41 63.96
C VAL A 43 -7.01 -25.75 64.73
N TRP A 44 -8.00 -26.30 64.01
CA TRP A 44 -9.23 -26.80 64.60
C TRP A 44 -9.02 -28.23 65.09
N TYR A 45 -9.41 -28.53 66.33
CA TYR A 45 -9.33 -29.87 66.87
C TYR A 45 -10.50 -30.23 67.78
N VAL A 46 -10.68 -31.51 68.09
CA VAL A 46 -11.67 -31.99 69.08
C VAL A 46 -10.95 -32.75 70.18
N GLU A 47 -11.31 -32.43 71.42
CA GLU A 47 -10.78 -33.11 72.59
C GLU A 47 -11.17 -34.60 72.58
N GLY A 48 -10.19 -35.48 72.76
CA GLY A 48 -10.38 -36.93 72.78
C GLY A 48 -10.17 -37.66 71.45
N ASP A 49 -9.88 -36.96 70.34
CA ASP A 49 -9.41 -37.61 69.10
C ASP A 49 -7.95 -38.07 69.27
N THR A 50 -7.67 -39.34 68.95
CA THR A 50 -6.34 -39.95 69.08
C THR A 50 -5.29 -39.38 68.13
N ARG A 51 -5.70 -38.70 67.05
CA ARG A 51 -4.80 -38.11 66.04
C ARG A 51 -4.29 -36.73 66.43
N VAL A 52 -5.05 -35.99 67.24
CA VAL A 52 -4.78 -34.59 67.58
C VAL A 52 -3.43 -34.38 68.28
N PRO A 53 -2.98 -35.22 69.25
CA PRO A 53 -1.68 -35.02 69.88
C PRO A 53 -0.49 -35.17 68.91
N ARG A 54 -0.63 -35.99 67.87
CA ARG A 54 0.39 -36.13 66.82
C ARG A 54 0.42 -34.88 65.95
N ILE A 55 -0.75 -34.45 65.46
CA ILE A 55 -0.87 -33.30 64.56
C ILE A 55 -0.44 -32.00 65.23
N LEU A 56 -0.86 -31.76 66.48
CA LEU A 56 -0.41 -30.59 67.22
C LEU A 56 1.11 -30.56 67.38
N ARG A 57 1.74 -31.74 67.54
CA ARG A 57 3.19 -31.84 67.62
C ARG A 57 3.87 -31.52 66.29
N HIS A 58 3.32 -31.94 65.15
CA HIS A 58 3.84 -31.55 63.84
C HIS A 58 3.75 -30.04 63.63
N ILE A 59 2.63 -29.43 64.00
CA ILE A 59 2.45 -27.98 63.87
C ILE A 59 3.35 -27.20 64.84
N GLU A 60 3.62 -27.74 66.03
CA GLU A 60 4.58 -27.14 66.98
C GLU A 60 6.01 -27.12 66.43
N LEU A 61 6.39 -28.05 65.54
CA LEU A 61 7.71 -28.04 64.92
C LEU A 61 7.91 -26.85 63.97
N ILE A 62 6.83 -26.38 63.35
CA ILE A 62 6.85 -25.29 62.36
C ILE A 62 6.44 -23.94 62.94
N ASP A 63 5.95 -23.87 64.18
CA ASP A 63 5.46 -22.64 64.82
C ASP A 63 6.55 -21.55 64.89
N ASP A 64 7.77 -21.92 65.29
CA ASP A 64 8.91 -21.00 65.32
C ASP A 64 9.23 -20.46 63.92
N GLU A 65 9.22 -21.31 62.90
CA GLU A 65 9.55 -20.93 61.52
C GLU A 65 8.42 -20.10 60.88
N ALA A 66 7.17 -20.49 61.05
CA ALA A 66 6.00 -19.74 60.60
C ALA A 66 5.95 -18.33 61.24
N ALA A 67 6.29 -18.21 62.52
CA ALA A 67 6.37 -16.93 63.21
C ALA A 67 7.44 -16.00 62.60
N GLU A 68 8.53 -16.55 62.06
CA GLU A 68 9.55 -15.77 61.36
C GLU A 68 9.05 -15.19 60.03
N TYR A 69 8.07 -15.82 59.38
CA TYR A 69 7.33 -15.27 58.22
C TYR A 69 6.20 -14.31 58.62
N GLY A 70 5.96 -14.12 59.94
CA GLY A 70 4.91 -13.26 60.46
C GLY A 70 3.55 -13.95 60.58
N ILE A 71 3.51 -15.28 60.45
CA ILE A 71 2.29 -16.07 60.53
C ILE A 71 2.07 -16.46 61.99
N LYS A 72 0.93 -16.07 62.56
CA LYS A 72 0.57 -16.48 63.92
C LYS A 72 -0.15 -17.82 63.88
N VAL A 73 0.41 -18.85 64.51
CA VAL A 73 -0.24 -20.16 64.65
C VAL A 73 -0.97 -20.25 65.99
N VAL A 74 -2.22 -20.70 65.97
CA VAL A 74 -3.07 -20.87 67.15
C VAL A 74 -3.92 -22.13 67.06
N LYS A 75 -4.36 -22.67 68.20
CA LYS A 75 -5.23 -23.85 68.24
C LYS A 75 -6.57 -23.55 68.90
N CYS A 76 -7.65 -24.10 68.34
CA CYS A 76 -9.01 -23.90 68.86
C CYS A 76 -9.81 -25.21 68.90
N SER A 77 -10.41 -25.51 70.05
CA SER A 77 -11.26 -26.70 70.26
C SER A 77 -12.76 -26.46 70.08
N ASP A 78 -13.18 -25.26 69.64
CA ASP A 78 -14.59 -24.93 69.45
C ASP A 78 -15.18 -25.60 68.21
N ARG A 79 -15.98 -26.65 68.45
CA ARG A 79 -16.63 -27.45 67.40
C ARG A 79 -17.63 -26.66 66.55
N LEU A 80 -18.25 -25.60 67.08
CA LEU A 80 -19.18 -24.77 66.31
C LEU A 80 -18.41 -23.87 65.34
N MET A 81 -17.29 -23.30 65.78
CA MET A 81 -16.42 -22.48 64.94
C MET A 81 -15.73 -23.32 63.85
N ALA A 82 -15.20 -24.49 64.20
CA ALA A 82 -14.65 -25.43 63.22
C ALA A 82 -15.68 -25.76 62.12
N LYS A 83 -16.94 -26.01 62.50
CA LYS A 83 -18.03 -26.27 61.55
C LYS A 83 -18.37 -25.05 60.69
N LYS A 84 -18.31 -23.83 61.25
CA LYS A 84 -18.55 -22.57 60.52
C LYS A 84 -17.52 -22.39 59.40
N HIS A 85 -16.26 -22.72 59.66
CA HIS A 85 -15.16 -22.61 58.70
C HIS A 85 -14.95 -23.87 57.84
N GLY A 86 -15.94 -24.78 57.77
CA GLY A 86 -15.94 -25.90 56.81
C GLY A 86 -15.55 -27.26 57.39
N PHE A 87 -15.05 -27.35 58.62
CA PHE A 87 -14.60 -28.60 59.22
C PHE A 87 -15.72 -29.30 60.00
N ARG A 88 -16.38 -30.27 59.36
CA ARG A 88 -17.41 -31.12 60.01
C ARG A 88 -16.80 -32.20 60.91
N SER A 89 -15.58 -32.62 60.61
CA SER A 89 -14.79 -33.62 61.33
C SER A 89 -13.33 -33.15 61.46
N PRO A 90 -13.01 -32.28 62.42
CA PRO A 90 -11.62 -31.88 62.72
C PRO A 90 -10.79 -33.12 63.10
N PRO A 91 -9.44 -33.06 63.00
CA PRO A 91 -8.61 -31.87 62.86
C PRO A 91 -8.51 -31.28 61.46
N GLY A 92 -8.22 -29.97 61.37
CA GLY A 92 -8.06 -29.23 60.12
C GLY A 92 -7.43 -27.86 60.35
N ILE A 93 -6.85 -27.25 59.32
CA ILE A 93 -6.18 -25.94 59.39
C ILE A 93 -6.93 -24.94 58.50
N THR A 94 -7.28 -23.79 59.08
CA THR A 94 -7.74 -22.62 58.32
C THR A 94 -6.67 -21.56 58.36
N TYR A 95 -6.31 -21.01 57.20
CA TYR A 95 -5.42 -19.87 57.09
C TYR A 95 -6.25 -18.62 56.79
N PHE A 96 -6.18 -17.65 57.71
CA PHE A 96 -6.83 -16.35 57.59
C PHE A 96 -5.83 -15.34 57.06
N ARG A 97 -6.25 -14.62 56.03
CA ARG A 97 -5.59 -13.46 55.43
C ARG A 97 -6.48 -12.26 55.68
N LYS A 98 -6.17 -11.48 56.72
CA LYS A 98 -7.10 -10.51 57.32
C LYS A 98 -8.47 -11.16 57.58
N SER A 99 -9.50 -10.80 56.82
CA SER A 99 -10.88 -11.27 56.98
C SER A 99 -11.27 -12.43 56.05
N LYS A 100 -10.54 -12.67 54.96
CA LYS A 100 -10.79 -13.80 54.04
C LYS A 100 -10.01 -15.03 54.55
N TYR A 101 -10.49 -16.23 54.25
CA TYR A 101 -9.83 -17.46 54.70
C TYR A 101 -9.81 -18.53 53.62
N ILE A 102 -8.78 -19.36 53.66
CA ILE A 102 -8.65 -20.59 52.89
C ILE A 102 -8.45 -21.77 53.84
N ASN A 103 -8.83 -22.96 53.40
CA ASN A 103 -8.68 -24.18 54.19
C ASN A 103 -7.65 -25.08 53.54
N TYR A 104 -6.77 -25.64 54.36
CA TYR A 104 -5.80 -26.63 53.91
C TYR A 104 -6.49 -27.97 53.61
N ASP A 105 -6.22 -28.54 52.45
CA ASP A 105 -6.77 -29.81 51.96
C ASP A 105 -5.72 -30.91 51.74
N GLY A 106 -4.44 -30.61 52.00
CA GLY A 106 -3.30 -31.55 51.95
C GLY A 106 -3.15 -32.46 53.17
N ASP A 107 -1.99 -33.11 53.32
CA ASP A 107 -1.73 -33.99 54.46
C ASP A 107 -1.35 -33.18 55.69
N ILE A 108 -2.18 -33.25 56.75
CA ILE A 108 -1.96 -32.52 58.00
C ILE A 108 -0.90 -33.19 58.90
N ASP A 109 -0.47 -34.40 58.53
CA ASP A 109 0.61 -35.12 59.21
C ASP A 109 2.00 -34.75 58.65
N ASP A 110 2.08 -34.01 57.54
CA ASP A 110 3.33 -33.55 56.92
C ASP A 110 3.61 -32.08 57.29
N ASP A 111 4.55 -31.86 58.21
CA ASP A 111 4.90 -30.52 58.67
C ASP A 111 5.58 -29.65 57.61
N GLU A 112 6.35 -30.24 56.68
CA GLU A 112 7.00 -29.48 55.60
C GLU A 112 5.96 -28.98 54.59
N GLU A 113 4.98 -29.83 54.22
CA GLU A 113 3.90 -29.45 53.30
C GLU A 113 3.03 -28.30 53.87
N ILE A 114 2.70 -28.37 55.17
CA ILE A 114 1.92 -27.31 55.84
C ILE A 114 2.69 -25.99 55.84
N LEU A 115 3.98 -26.03 56.17
CA LEU A 115 4.80 -24.82 56.21
C LEU A 115 4.94 -24.20 54.82
N ASP A 116 5.20 -25.02 53.80
CA ASP A 116 5.28 -24.56 52.41
C ASP A 116 3.96 -23.93 51.97
N TRP A 117 2.83 -24.58 52.25
CA TRP A 117 1.49 -24.05 51.95
C TRP A 117 1.20 -22.72 52.65
N LEU A 118 1.54 -22.60 53.95
CA LEU A 118 1.35 -21.38 54.74
C LEU A 118 2.19 -20.20 54.24
N THR A 119 3.36 -20.50 53.65
CA THR A 119 4.34 -19.50 53.23
C THR A 119 4.42 -19.33 51.71
N ASP A 120 3.48 -19.93 50.97
CA ASP A 120 3.33 -19.77 49.53
C ASP A 120 2.75 -18.38 49.21
N PRO A 121 3.43 -17.57 48.36
CA PRO A 121 2.95 -16.25 47.94
C PRO A 121 1.50 -16.25 47.42
N SER A 122 1.13 -17.22 46.58
CA SER A 122 -0.23 -17.31 46.01
C SER A 122 -1.28 -17.60 47.08
N ASN A 123 -0.90 -18.27 48.17
CA ASN A 123 -1.77 -18.50 49.32
C ASN A 123 -1.82 -17.30 50.27
N MET A 124 -1.03 -16.25 50.06
CA MET A 124 -1.00 -15.04 50.87
C MET A 124 -1.67 -13.84 50.20
N GLU A 125 -1.77 -13.85 48.87
CA GLU A 125 -2.43 -12.83 48.04
C GLU A 125 -3.93 -12.66 48.32
N LEU A 126 -4.37 -11.40 48.26
CA LEU A 126 -5.72 -10.89 48.38
C LEU A 126 -6.00 -9.91 47.23
N THR A 127 -6.97 -10.27 46.39
CA THR A 127 -7.47 -9.51 45.20
C THR A 127 -8.04 -8.11 45.46
N GLU A 128 -7.85 -7.52 46.64
CA GLU A 128 -8.43 -6.21 46.98
C GLU A 128 -7.47 -5.36 47.82
N HIS A 129 -6.31 -5.89 48.22
CA HIS A 129 -5.40 -5.19 49.12
C HIS A 129 -3.96 -5.73 49.07
N ILE A 130 -3.03 -4.89 48.63
CA ILE A 130 -1.58 -5.05 48.83
C ILE A 130 -1.21 -5.60 50.22
N GLU A 131 -0.48 -6.71 50.24
CA GLU A 131 -0.10 -7.45 51.44
C GLU A 131 1.04 -6.77 52.21
N LYS A 132 0.90 -6.76 53.54
CA LYS A 132 2.00 -6.34 54.42
C LYS A 132 2.93 -7.51 54.66
N VAL A 133 4.18 -7.42 54.19
CA VAL A 133 5.18 -8.49 54.33
C VAL A 133 6.37 -8.06 55.19
N ASN A 134 7.02 -9.04 55.82
CA ASN A 134 8.26 -8.83 56.55
C ASN A 134 9.49 -9.18 55.68
N ARG A 135 10.71 -9.00 56.21
CA ARG A 135 11.96 -9.29 55.46
C ARG A 135 12.08 -10.73 54.95
N LYS A 136 11.67 -11.71 55.76
CA LYS A 136 11.77 -13.13 55.40
C LYS A 136 10.77 -13.50 54.31
N MET A 137 9.55 -13.00 54.45
CA MET A 137 8.50 -13.18 53.44
C MET A 137 8.90 -12.53 52.12
N PHE A 138 9.38 -11.28 52.14
CA PHE A 138 9.90 -10.61 50.96
C PHE A 138 11.02 -11.40 50.26
N ALA A 139 11.92 -12.02 51.04
CA ALA A 139 12.99 -12.85 50.48
C ALA A 139 12.49 -14.14 49.82
N LYS A 140 11.33 -14.67 50.25
CA LYS A 140 10.66 -15.82 49.62
C LYS A 140 9.96 -15.40 48.33
N ILE A 141 9.22 -14.29 48.35
CA ILE A 141 8.58 -13.71 47.14
C ILE A 141 9.63 -13.40 46.06
N ARG A 142 10.77 -12.84 46.46
CA ARG A 142 11.92 -12.58 45.55
C ARG A 142 12.52 -13.82 44.88
N GLN A 143 12.23 -15.03 45.38
CA GLN A 143 12.70 -16.28 44.79
C GLN A 143 11.66 -16.92 43.85
N SER A 144 10.37 -16.68 44.09
CA SER A 144 9.28 -17.18 43.25
C SER A 144 8.94 -16.26 42.10
N SER A 145 9.04 -14.95 42.32
CA SER A 145 8.42 -13.93 41.47
C SER A 145 9.45 -13.21 40.61
N GLU A 146 9.12 -13.00 39.34
CA GLU A 146 10.03 -12.40 38.37
C GLU A 146 10.19 -10.88 38.57
N ASN A 147 9.09 -10.19 38.84
CA ASN A 147 9.04 -8.75 39.01
C ASN A 147 8.26 -8.44 40.29
N VAL A 148 8.86 -7.67 41.21
CA VAL A 148 8.23 -7.34 42.49
C VAL A 148 8.32 -5.84 42.73
N ALA A 149 7.17 -5.21 42.93
CA ALA A 149 7.05 -3.83 43.36
C ALA A 149 6.88 -3.77 44.90
N VAL A 150 7.64 -2.89 45.56
CA VAL A 150 7.63 -2.73 47.01
C VAL A 150 7.30 -1.31 47.40
N PHE A 151 6.21 -1.13 48.14
CA PHE A 151 5.87 0.12 48.79
C PHE A 151 6.45 0.19 50.21
N PHE A 152 7.48 1.02 50.40
CA PHE A 152 8.02 1.32 51.72
C PHE A 152 7.23 2.44 52.38
N TYR A 153 6.69 2.18 53.57
CA TYR A 153 5.90 3.13 54.34
C TYR A 153 6.30 3.16 55.82
N SER A 154 5.66 4.03 56.59
CA SER A 154 5.75 4.04 58.06
C SER A 154 4.44 4.52 58.66
N ASP A 155 4.03 3.96 59.80
CA ASP A 155 2.80 4.38 60.50
C ASP A 155 2.80 5.86 60.92
N ASP A 156 3.98 6.45 61.12
CA ASP A 156 4.16 7.87 61.48
C ASP A 156 4.01 8.83 60.29
N CYS A 157 3.84 8.30 59.07
CA CYS A 157 3.83 9.02 57.82
C CYS A 157 2.42 9.50 57.45
N LYS A 158 2.23 10.83 57.39
CA LYS A 158 0.92 11.42 57.04
C LYS A 158 0.53 11.19 55.58
N GLN A 159 1.49 11.21 54.67
CA GLN A 159 1.27 11.09 53.22
C GLN A 159 1.07 9.64 52.77
N CYS A 160 1.61 8.68 53.53
CA CYS A 160 1.60 7.27 53.15
C CYS A 160 0.19 6.68 53.06
N LYS A 161 -0.78 7.18 53.84
CA LYS A 161 -2.17 6.72 53.74
C LYS A 161 -2.85 7.11 52.43
N GLN A 162 -2.53 8.29 51.92
CA GLN A 162 -3.10 8.77 50.66
C GLN A 162 -2.46 8.01 49.50
N VAL A 163 -1.13 7.93 49.47
CA VAL A 163 -0.39 7.16 48.45
C VAL A 163 -0.83 5.68 48.45
N LEU A 164 -1.05 5.08 49.63
CA LEU A 164 -1.54 3.71 49.73
C LEU A 164 -2.89 3.51 49.02
N THR A 165 -3.79 4.49 49.06
CA THR A 165 -5.08 4.38 48.36
C THR A 165 -4.90 4.41 46.85
N GLU A 166 -4.02 5.28 46.34
CA GLU A 166 -3.74 5.33 44.89
C GLU A 166 -3.09 4.04 44.40
N ILE A 167 -2.14 3.47 45.15
CA ILE A 167 -1.49 2.21 44.73
C ILE A 167 -2.40 0.98 44.88
N GLU A 168 -3.36 1.00 45.80
CA GLU A 168 -4.35 -0.10 45.92
C GLU A 168 -5.32 -0.12 44.73
N HIS A 169 -5.47 0.96 43.95
CA HIS A 169 -6.26 0.94 42.71
C HIS A 169 -5.56 0.24 41.55
N ILE A 170 -4.23 0.33 41.47
CA ILE A 170 -3.43 -0.26 40.37
C ILE A 170 -2.91 -1.67 40.70
N ASP A 171 -3.26 -2.22 41.87
CA ASP A 171 -2.82 -3.53 42.35
C ASP A 171 -3.25 -4.64 41.37
N ASP A 172 -4.54 -4.66 41.03
CA ASP A 172 -5.10 -5.63 40.08
C ASP A 172 -4.49 -5.49 38.67
N ASP A 173 -4.20 -4.26 38.22
CA ASP A 173 -3.60 -3.99 36.91
C ASP A 173 -2.11 -4.41 36.87
N ALA A 174 -1.37 -4.17 37.96
CA ALA A 174 0.02 -4.59 38.10
C ALA A 174 0.13 -6.13 38.17
N ASP A 175 -0.79 -6.79 38.88
CA ASP A 175 -0.89 -8.24 38.95
C ASP A 175 -1.24 -8.87 37.60
N ALA A 176 -2.18 -8.26 36.84
CA ALA A 176 -2.47 -8.66 35.47
C ALA A 176 -1.25 -8.55 34.56
N ALA A 177 -0.41 -7.53 34.80
CA ALA A 177 0.89 -7.37 34.16
C ALA A 177 1.99 -8.27 34.75
N GLY A 178 1.70 -9.18 35.69
CA GLY A 178 2.69 -10.09 36.29
C GLY A 178 3.76 -9.39 37.13
N ILE A 179 3.37 -8.32 37.83
CA ILE A 179 4.20 -7.58 38.78
C ILE A 179 3.57 -7.68 40.17
N ASP A 180 4.16 -8.52 41.03
CA ASP A 180 3.64 -8.68 42.40
C ASP A 180 3.88 -7.42 43.24
N PHE A 181 2.83 -6.88 43.87
CA PHE A 181 2.93 -5.68 44.68
C PHE A 181 2.82 -5.98 46.19
N VAL A 182 3.82 -5.56 46.98
CA VAL A 182 3.80 -5.72 48.45
C VAL A 182 4.14 -4.43 49.20
N LYS A 183 3.70 -4.32 50.47
CA LYS A 183 4.05 -3.19 51.36
C LYS A 183 4.88 -3.61 52.56
N ILE A 184 5.88 -2.80 52.91
CA ILE A 184 6.83 -3.07 54.00
C ILE A 184 7.00 -1.84 54.90
N ASP A 185 6.81 -2.04 56.21
CA ASP A 185 7.14 -1.06 57.26
C ASP A 185 8.46 -1.45 57.95
N ASP A 186 9.58 -1.20 57.27
CA ASP A 186 10.92 -1.39 57.82
C ASP A 186 11.87 -0.27 57.36
N LYS A 187 12.02 0.75 58.21
CA LYS A 187 12.91 1.90 57.97
C LYS A 187 14.39 1.52 57.79
N LYS A 188 14.84 0.37 58.29
CA LYS A 188 16.22 -0.08 58.10
C LYS A 188 16.38 -0.72 56.71
N MET A 189 15.40 -1.54 56.30
CA MET A 189 15.39 -2.17 54.99
C MET A 189 15.27 -1.13 53.88
N ALA A 190 14.39 -0.15 54.05
CA ALA A 190 14.27 0.98 53.12
C ALA A 190 15.64 1.66 52.88
N LYS A 191 16.40 1.93 53.96
CA LYS A 191 17.74 2.52 53.86
C LYS A 191 18.76 1.61 53.19
N GLU A 192 18.69 0.30 53.42
CA GLU A 192 19.54 -0.69 52.74
C GLU A 192 19.29 -0.69 51.22
N CYS A 193 18.04 -0.46 50.80
CA CYS A 193 17.64 -0.31 49.39
C CYS A 193 17.87 1.10 48.81
N GLY A 194 18.49 2.03 49.55
CA GLY A 194 18.77 3.38 49.08
C GLY A 194 17.62 4.39 49.27
N VAL A 195 16.53 4.01 49.95
CA VAL A 195 15.41 4.88 50.27
C VAL A 195 15.68 5.64 51.56
N PHE A 196 15.82 6.96 51.47
CA PHE A 196 16.08 7.85 52.61
C PHE A 196 14.84 8.64 53.08
N ALA A 197 13.78 8.67 52.28
CA ALA A 197 12.51 9.33 52.57
C ALA A 197 11.35 8.36 52.30
N LEU A 198 10.32 8.42 53.15
CA LEU A 198 9.09 7.63 53.03
C LEU A 198 7.91 8.58 52.81
N PRO A 199 6.90 8.25 51.99
CA PRO A 199 6.72 6.98 51.25
C PRO A 199 7.66 6.83 50.04
N ALA A 200 7.94 5.59 49.62
CA ALA A 200 8.69 5.30 48.40
C ALA A 200 8.25 3.97 47.76
N ILE A 201 8.30 3.90 46.43
CA ILE A 201 8.05 2.68 45.64
C ILE A 201 9.37 2.23 45.03
N VAL A 202 9.65 0.94 45.13
CA VAL A 202 10.91 0.34 44.70
C VAL A 202 10.62 -0.93 43.90
N PHE A 203 11.21 -1.05 42.72
CA PHE A 203 11.03 -2.18 41.82
C PHE A 203 12.23 -3.12 41.85
N PHE A 204 11.96 -4.43 41.87
CA PHE A 204 12.94 -5.50 41.94
C PHE A 204 12.71 -6.50 40.81
N LYS A 205 13.71 -6.64 39.92
CA LYS A 205 13.73 -7.66 38.87
C LYS A 205 14.50 -8.91 39.31
N LEU A 206 14.02 -10.10 38.97
CA LEU A 206 14.66 -11.38 39.29
C LEU A 206 16.09 -11.41 38.74
N GLY A 207 17.04 -11.81 39.59
CA GLY A 207 18.46 -11.82 39.23
C GLY A 207 19.18 -10.46 39.32
N SER A 208 18.47 -9.32 39.33
CA SER A 208 19.09 -8.02 39.64
C SER A 208 19.36 -7.90 41.14
N LYS A 209 20.55 -7.41 41.49
CA LYS A 209 20.92 -7.03 42.86
C LYS A 209 20.57 -5.59 43.19
N ASP A 210 20.40 -4.76 42.17
CA ASP A 210 20.19 -3.33 42.32
C ASP A 210 18.71 -3.02 42.06
N PRO A 211 17.97 -2.51 43.07
CA PRO A 211 16.59 -2.09 42.90
C PRO A 211 16.49 -0.71 42.25
N THR A 212 15.41 -0.48 41.50
CA THR A 212 15.10 0.85 40.94
C THR A 212 14.11 1.56 41.84
N ILE A 213 14.38 2.82 42.19
CA ILE A 213 13.50 3.64 43.03
C ILE A 213 12.69 4.56 42.10
N TYR A 214 11.37 4.60 42.30
CA TYR A 214 10.51 5.53 41.58
C TYR A 214 10.79 6.98 42.02
N ALA A 215 11.08 7.85 41.05
CA ALA A 215 11.43 9.25 41.29
C ALA A 215 10.31 10.24 40.88
N GLY A 216 9.18 9.74 40.39
CA GLY A 216 8.06 10.54 39.91
C GLY A 216 7.07 10.95 41.00
N ASN A 217 5.87 11.37 40.57
CA ASN A 217 4.80 11.77 41.48
C ASN A 217 4.10 10.54 42.07
N LEU A 218 4.08 10.43 43.40
CA LEU A 218 3.42 9.34 44.13
C LEU A 218 1.91 9.52 44.29
N TYR A 219 1.35 10.62 43.78
CA TYR A 219 -0.07 10.94 43.84
C TYR A 219 -0.82 10.66 42.54
N GLU A 220 -0.11 10.32 41.46
CA GLU A 220 -0.69 10.00 40.16
C GLU A 220 -0.55 8.50 39.93
N GLU A 221 -1.67 7.78 39.96
CA GLU A 221 -1.70 6.31 39.83
C GLU A 221 -1.20 5.84 38.45
N SER A 222 -1.55 6.58 37.39
CA SER A 222 -1.14 6.30 36.00
C SER A 222 0.37 6.36 35.80
N ASP A 223 1.04 7.34 36.40
CA ASP A 223 2.51 7.50 36.29
C ASP A 223 3.24 6.33 36.96
N ILE A 224 2.70 5.85 38.08
CA ILE A 224 3.27 4.71 38.83
C ILE A 224 3.13 3.44 38.02
N LEU A 225 1.94 3.17 37.47
CA LEU A 225 1.68 1.98 36.65
C LEU A 225 2.58 1.97 35.41
N ASN A 226 2.62 3.08 34.66
CA ASN A 226 3.48 3.22 33.50
C ASN A 226 4.96 2.98 33.85
N TRP A 227 5.43 3.54 34.96
CA TRP A 227 6.80 3.30 35.41
C TRP A 227 7.06 1.83 35.73
N LEU A 228 6.12 1.12 36.37
CA LEU A 228 6.25 -0.31 36.66
C LEU A 228 6.36 -1.15 35.39
N LEU A 229 5.53 -0.86 34.38
CA LEU A 229 5.55 -1.53 33.07
C LEU A 229 6.88 -1.30 32.34
N VAL A 230 7.38 -0.07 32.31
CA VAL A 230 8.69 0.27 31.73
C VAL A 230 9.84 -0.44 32.47
N GLN A 231 9.77 -0.57 33.80
CA GLN A 231 10.82 -1.29 34.54
C GLN A 231 10.77 -2.81 34.29
N LYS A 232 9.57 -3.38 34.09
CA LYS A 232 9.40 -4.78 33.70
C LYS A 232 10.08 -5.03 32.34
N ASN A 233 9.78 -4.18 31.36
CA ASN A 233 10.31 -4.23 29.99
C ASN A 233 11.09 -2.95 29.62
N PRO A 234 12.36 -2.81 30.05
CA PRO A 234 13.17 -1.63 29.72
C PRO A 234 13.53 -1.49 28.23
N HIS A 235 13.24 -2.52 27.44
CA HIS A 235 13.44 -2.55 26.00
C HIS A 235 12.11 -2.47 25.23
N GLY A 236 10.95 -2.55 25.90
CA GLY A 236 9.69 -2.32 25.21
C GLY A 236 9.61 -0.83 24.93
N GLU A 237 9.91 -0.45 23.69
CA GLU A 237 9.55 0.86 23.20
C GLU A 237 8.02 0.95 23.23
N ILE A 238 7.52 2.08 23.72
CA ILE A 238 6.09 2.33 23.72
C ILE A 238 5.78 2.91 22.34
N ILE A 239 4.81 2.33 21.63
CA ILE A 239 4.37 2.84 20.32
C ILE A 239 4.09 4.34 20.45
N GLU A 240 4.81 5.14 19.66
CA GLU A 240 4.77 6.60 19.78
C GLU A 240 3.41 7.17 19.36
N GLU A 241 2.89 8.14 20.12
CA GLU A 241 1.64 8.82 19.78
C GLU A 241 1.92 10.06 18.92
N VAL A 242 1.37 10.09 17.72
CA VAL A 242 1.55 11.17 16.73
C VAL A 242 0.19 11.64 16.22
N ASN A 243 -0.03 12.96 16.15
CA ASN A 243 -1.33 13.54 15.79
C ASN A 243 -1.19 14.73 14.81
N GLY A 244 -2.25 15.02 14.04
CA GLY A 244 -2.34 16.23 13.23
C GLY A 244 -1.39 16.31 12.03
N GLN A 245 -0.65 17.42 11.91
CA GLN A 245 0.27 17.63 10.79
C GLN A 245 1.50 16.71 10.89
N GLU A 246 1.96 16.42 12.10
CA GLU A 246 3.10 15.55 12.33
C GLU A 246 2.82 14.14 11.80
N LEU A 247 1.58 13.63 11.99
CA LEU A 247 1.17 12.34 11.45
C LEU A 247 1.31 12.29 9.91
N ARG A 248 0.82 13.33 9.22
CA ARG A 248 0.89 13.42 7.76
C ARG A 248 2.32 13.51 7.26
N ASP A 249 3.13 14.33 7.92
CA ASP A 249 4.54 14.51 7.57
C ASP A 249 5.29 13.19 7.77
N THR A 250 5.06 12.48 8.88
CA THR A 250 5.64 11.16 9.15
C THR A 250 5.25 10.14 8.09
N ILE A 251 3.95 10.03 7.74
CA ILE A 251 3.47 9.13 6.68
C ILE A 251 4.16 9.43 5.34
N SER A 252 4.32 10.70 4.98
CA SER A 252 4.96 11.08 3.71
C SER A 252 6.48 10.87 3.69
N SER A 253 7.12 10.93 4.86
CA SER A 253 8.58 10.83 4.98
C SER A 253 9.09 9.40 5.17
N SER A 254 8.22 8.52 5.67
CA SER A 254 8.55 7.14 5.98
C SER A 254 8.25 6.22 4.79
N GLU A 255 9.14 5.25 4.56
CA GLU A 255 8.98 4.25 3.50
C GLU A 255 7.88 3.24 3.85
N SER A 256 7.90 2.73 5.09
CA SER A 256 6.94 1.76 5.62
C SER A 256 6.50 2.15 7.04
N ILE A 257 5.21 2.41 7.24
CA ILE A 257 4.67 2.81 8.54
C ILE A 257 3.33 2.16 8.84
N ALA A 258 3.17 1.64 10.06
CA ALA A 258 1.92 1.11 10.59
C ALA A 258 1.30 2.13 11.56
N VAL A 259 0.05 2.52 11.30
CA VAL A 259 -0.68 3.52 12.09
C VAL A 259 -1.88 2.88 12.75
N TYR A 260 -1.86 2.83 14.08
CA TYR A 260 -2.98 2.36 14.89
C TYR A 260 -3.91 3.52 15.27
N PHE A 261 -5.14 3.49 14.75
CA PHE A 261 -6.19 4.45 15.06
C PHE A 261 -7.05 3.94 16.21
N TYR A 262 -7.16 4.72 17.28
CA TYR A 262 -7.94 4.38 18.47
C TYR A 262 -8.68 5.58 19.05
N SER A 263 -9.61 5.30 19.98
CA SER A 263 -10.35 6.33 20.73
C SER A 263 -10.57 5.84 22.16
N GLU A 264 -10.14 6.62 23.15
CA GLU A 264 -10.31 6.27 24.57
C GLU A 264 -11.79 6.29 25.01
N ASP A 265 -12.60 7.17 24.40
CA ASP A 265 -14.00 7.38 24.77
C ASP A 265 -14.97 6.39 24.12
N GLU A 266 -14.62 5.84 22.94
CA GLU A 266 -15.52 5.02 22.12
C GLU A 266 -15.10 3.55 21.99
N CYS A 267 -14.04 3.12 22.68
CA CYS A 267 -13.45 1.79 22.46
C CYS A 267 -12.98 1.09 23.75
N ASP A 268 -13.88 0.30 24.35
CA ASP A 268 -13.58 -0.54 25.53
C ASP A 268 -12.46 -1.58 25.31
N LYS A 269 -12.13 -1.89 24.05
CA LYS A 269 -11.13 -2.92 23.69
C LYS A 269 -9.79 -2.35 23.24
N CYS A 270 -9.67 -1.04 23.09
CA CYS A 270 -8.50 -0.42 22.49
C CYS A 270 -7.25 -0.57 23.36
N THR A 271 -7.39 -0.51 24.68
CA THR A 271 -6.29 -0.73 25.63
C THR A 271 -5.74 -2.15 25.54
N SER A 272 -6.62 -3.16 25.58
CA SER A 272 -6.21 -4.55 25.45
C SER A 272 -5.58 -4.85 24.09
N ILE A 273 -6.06 -4.25 22.99
CA ILE A 273 -5.44 -4.43 21.68
C ILE A 273 -4.08 -3.72 21.62
N LEU A 274 -3.96 -2.53 22.22
CA LEU A 274 -2.69 -1.82 22.27
C LEU A 274 -1.63 -2.64 23.00
N GLU A 275 -1.95 -3.28 24.13
CA GLU A 275 -1.02 -4.16 24.84
C GLU A 275 -0.48 -5.30 23.96
N GLU A 276 -1.32 -5.92 23.15
CA GLU A 276 -0.90 -6.96 22.19
C GLU A 276 -0.04 -6.37 21.06
N LEU A 277 -0.34 -5.16 20.57
CA LEU A 277 0.45 -4.50 19.52
C LEU A 277 1.82 -4.03 20.02
N GLU A 278 1.92 -3.60 21.27
CA GLU A 278 3.18 -3.19 21.90
C GLU A 278 4.15 -4.39 22.05
N ASN A 279 3.66 -5.63 22.11
CA ASN A 279 4.51 -6.82 22.13
C ASN A 279 5.24 -7.06 20.80
N ILE A 280 4.68 -6.59 19.67
CA ILE A 280 5.24 -6.82 18.33
C ILE A 280 6.00 -5.62 17.77
N ASP A 281 6.03 -4.48 18.46
CA ASP A 281 6.67 -3.23 18.01
C ASP A 281 8.17 -3.42 17.72
N ASP A 282 8.91 -4.00 18.68
CA ASP A 282 10.33 -4.33 18.53
C ASP A 282 10.60 -5.22 17.30
N ASP A 283 9.70 -6.14 16.99
CA ASP A 283 9.83 -7.03 15.83
C ASP A 283 9.51 -6.28 14.53
N CYS A 284 8.51 -5.38 14.53
CA CYS A 284 8.22 -4.49 13.41
C CYS A 284 9.41 -3.59 13.09
N GLU A 285 10.06 -2.99 14.10
CA GLU A 285 11.22 -2.11 13.92
C GLU A 285 12.42 -2.87 13.33
N ARG A 286 12.67 -4.12 13.78
CA ARG A 286 13.70 -4.99 13.18
C ARG A 286 13.42 -5.29 11.73
N HIS A 287 12.16 -5.43 11.38
CA HIS A 287 11.75 -5.57 10.00
C HIS A 287 11.85 -4.26 9.24
N GLY A 288 11.93 -3.10 9.93
CA GLY A 288 12.09 -1.74 9.41
C GLY A 288 10.76 -1.01 9.24
N ILE A 289 9.70 -1.47 9.89
CA ILE A 289 8.35 -0.89 9.84
C ILE A 289 8.25 0.01 11.06
N THR A 290 7.96 1.29 10.85
CA THR A 290 7.73 2.22 11.98
C THR A 290 6.32 2.01 12.50
N PHE A 291 6.13 1.83 13.80
CA PHE A 291 4.79 1.70 14.40
C PHE A 291 4.44 2.98 15.18
N ILE A 292 3.29 3.58 14.87
CA ILE A 292 2.77 4.73 15.61
C ILE A 292 1.28 4.53 15.96
N LYS A 293 0.82 5.25 16.98
CA LYS A 293 -0.59 5.34 17.36
C LYS A 293 -1.11 6.76 17.27
N THR A 294 -2.41 6.91 17.03
CA THR A 294 -3.05 8.22 16.89
C THR A 294 -4.49 8.20 17.39
N GLN A 295 -4.90 9.33 17.99
CA GLN A 295 -6.29 9.61 18.37
C GLN A 295 -6.96 10.61 17.40
N ASP A 296 -6.28 10.94 16.29
CA ASP A 296 -6.78 11.92 15.32
C ASP A 296 -7.95 11.33 14.50
N LEU A 297 -9.18 11.62 14.96
CA LEU A 297 -10.41 11.20 14.30
C LEU A 297 -10.60 11.84 12.92
N ASP A 298 -10.07 13.05 12.71
CA ASP A 298 -10.17 13.74 11.41
C ASP A 298 -9.29 13.01 10.38
N ALA A 299 -8.09 12.59 10.80
CA ALA A 299 -7.21 11.75 9.97
C ALA A 299 -7.82 10.36 9.70
N ALA A 300 -8.44 9.75 10.71
CA ALA A 300 -9.16 8.48 10.55
C ALA A 300 -10.28 8.59 9.49
N GLU A 301 -11.07 9.67 9.52
CA GLU A 301 -12.14 9.92 8.55
C GLU A 301 -11.60 10.14 7.13
N LEU A 302 -10.47 10.86 6.99
CA LEU A 302 -9.80 11.07 5.69
C LEU A 302 -9.44 9.74 5.03
N TYR A 303 -8.87 8.80 5.79
CA TYR A 303 -8.54 7.45 5.32
C TYR A 303 -9.75 6.50 5.30
N GLY A 304 -10.96 6.98 5.62
CA GLY A 304 -12.19 6.19 5.57
C GLY A 304 -12.32 5.14 6.69
N VAL A 305 -11.56 5.31 7.77
CA VAL A 305 -11.66 4.49 8.98
C VAL A 305 -12.89 4.92 9.76
N SER A 306 -13.99 4.18 9.57
CA SER A 306 -15.28 4.46 10.23
C SER A 306 -15.52 3.64 11.49
N LYS A 307 -14.69 2.64 11.76
CA LYS A 307 -14.77 1.77 12.94
C LYS A 307 -13.42 1.74 13.61
N LEU A 308 -13.41 2.06 14.90
CA LEU A 308 -12.24 1.96 15.76
C LEU A 308 -12.39 0.73 16.67
N PRO A 309 -11.29 0.03 17.00
CA PRO A 309 -9.92 0.28 16.55
C PRO A 309 -9.68 -0.18 15.10
N ALA A 310 -8.71 0.44 14.43
CA ALA A 310 -8.26 0.04 13.10
C ALA A 310 -6.74 0.22 12.94
N LEU A 311 -6.13 -0.63 12.11
CA LEU A 311 -4.72 -0.55 11.75
C LEU A 311 -4.62 -0.30 10.24
N VAL A 312 -3.87 0.74 9.88
CA VAL A 312 -3.57 1.07 8.47
C VAL A 312 -2.06 1.03 8.29
N TYR A 313 -1.60 0.23 7.34
CA TYR A 313 -0.21 0.19 6.91
C TYR A 313 -0.06 1.11 5.70
N PHE A 314 1.04 1.85 5.62
CA PHE A 314 1.36 2.69 4.49
C PHE A 314 2.71 2.27 3.92
N GLU A 315 2.75 2.09 2.61
CA GLU A 315 3.95 1.83 1.84
C GLU A 315 4.09 2.91 0.77
N HIS A 316 5.14 3.73 0.84
CA HIS A 316 5.33 4.85 -0.08
C HIS A 316 4.09 5.78 -0.19
N SER A 317 3.41 6.03 0.93
CA SER A 317 2.14 6.78 1.04
C SER A 317 0.89 6.08 0.47
N VAL A 318 0.98 4.85 -0.04
CA VAL A 318 -0.18 4.04 -0.44
C VAL A 318 -0.78 3.36 0.80
N PRO A 319 -2.05 3.63 1.14
CA PRO A 319 -2.66 3.07 2.33
C PRO A 319 -3.23 1.66 2.11
N ASN A 320 -3.03 0.78 3.09
CA ASN A 320 -3.60 -0.56 3.14
C ASN A 320 -4.24 -0.84 4.49
N LEU A 321 -5.52 -1.20 4.49
CA LEU A 321 -6.30 -1.47 5.70
C LEU A 321 -6.17 -2.93 6.14
N PHE A 322 -5.84 -3.15 7.42
CA PHE A 322 -5.89 -4.50 8.00
C PHE A 322 -7.34 -5.00 8.13
N GLY A 323 -7.61 -6.18 7.57
CA GLY A 323 -8.95 -6.80 7.55
C GLY A 323 -9.19 -7.90 8.60
N GLY A 324 -8.18 -8.28 9.37
CA GLY A 324 -8.21 -9.38 10.35
C GLY A 324 -8.65 -8.97 11.76
N ASP A 325 -8.41 -9.83 12.76
CA ASP A 325 -8.65 -9.52 14.17
C ASP A 325 -7.38 -8.96 14.82
N LEU A 326 -7.45 -7.71 15.30
CA LEU A 326 -6.32 -7.03 15.95
C LEU A 326 -5.93 -7.63 17.31
N LYS A 327 -6.72 -8.55 17.86
CA LYS A 327 -6.41 -9.27 19.10
C LYS A 327 -5.38 -10.38 18.92
N GLU A 328 -5.18 -10.87 17.70
CA GLU A 328 -4.24 -11.95 17.40
C GLU A 328 -2.92 -11.33 16.93
N GLU A 329 -2.01 -11.01 17.86
CA GLU A 329 -0.74 -10.32 17.58
C GLU A 329 0.11 -11.01 16.50
N GLU A 330 0.12 -12.35 16.46
CA GLU A 330 0.85 -13.13 15.45
C GLU A 330 0.29 -12.91 14.04
N GLU A 331 -1.03 -12.74 13.89
CA GLU A 331 -1.67 -12.47 12.59
C GLU A 331 -1.30 -11.07 12.09
N VAL A 332 -1.31 -10.08 12.98
CA VAL A 332 -0.95 -8.69 12.66
C VAL A 332 0.52 -8.60 12.24
N LEU A 333 1.43 -9.18 13.02
CA LEU A 333 2.86 -9.18 12.70
C LEU A 333 3.14 -9.88 11.37
N GLN A 334 2.54 -11.05 11.14
CA GLN A 334 2.72 -11.76 9.88
C GLN A 334 2.19 -10.93 8.69
N TRP A 335 1.03 -10.28 8.85
CA TRP A 335 0.48 -9.42 7.82
C TRP A 335 1.39 -8.23 7.51
N LEU A 336 1.90 -7.52 8.53
CA LEU A 336 2.82 -6.40 8.36
C LEU A 336 4.12 -6.82 7.65
N ILE A 337 4.70 -7.96 8.04
CA ILE A 337 5.89 -8.50 7.38
C ILE A 337 5.57 -8.87 5.93
N THR A 338 4.44 -9.52 5.67
CA THR A 338 4.00 -9.87 4.31
C THR A 338 3.85 -8.63 3.45
N GLN A 339 3.15 -7.58 3.90
CA GLN A 339 3.02 -6.34 3.12
C GLN A 339 4.38 -5.74 2.77
N ARG A 340 5.31 -5.78 3.71
CA ARG A 340 6.65 -5.21 3.53
C ARG A 340 7.62 -6.09 2.71
N THR A 341 7.28 -7.35 2.43
CA THR A 341 8.21 -8.29 1.77
C THR A 341 7.65 -8.93 0.51
N GLU A 342 6.33 -8.93 0.36
CA GLU A 342 5.60 -9.43 -0.81
C GLU A 342 4.83 -8.27 -1.41
N ASP A 343 4.95 -8.12 -2.73
CA ASP A 343 4.13 -7.18 -3.49
C ASP A 343 2.72 -7.77 -3.61
N ARG A 344 1.73 -7.11 -3.00
CA ARG A 344 0.36 -7.64 -2.95
C ARG A 344 -0.66 -6.52 -3.08
N ILE A 345 -1.71 -6.78 -3.86
CA ILE A 345 -2.83 -5.86 -4.11
C ILE A 345 -3.42 -5.33 -2.80
N GLU A 346 -3.42 -4.02 -2.60
CA GLU A 346 -3.77 -3.37 -1.33
C GLU A 346 -5.28 -3.31 -1.11
N LEU A 347 -5.71 -3.48 0.15
CA LEU A 347 -7.10 -3.28 0.55
C LEU A 347 -7.36 -1.82 0.91
N VAL A 348 -8.10 -1.13 0.04
CA VAL A 348 -8.39 0.30 0.20
C VAL A 348 -9.83 0.55 0.65
N THR A 349 -10.04 1.63 1.41
CA THR A 349 -11.38 2.13 1.72
C THR A 349 -11.92 2.97 0.57
N ARG A 350 -13.21 3.35 0.65
CA ARG A 350 -13.81 4.25 -0.32
C ARG A 350 -13.10 5.61 -0.39
N SER A 351 -12.73 6.19 0.76
CA SER A 351 -12.07 7.50 0.78
C SER A 351 -10.66 7.41 0.20
N MET A 352 -9.91 6.36 0.56
CA MET A 352 -8.59 6.08 -0.02
C MET A 352 -8.68 5.92 -1.54
N LEU A 353 -9.66 5.15 -2.04
CA LEU A 353 -9.85 4.97 -3.48
C LEU A 353 -10.16 6.28 -4.21
N GLU A 354 -10.99 7.16 -3.63
CA GLU A 354 -11.31 8.46 -4.24
C GLU A 354 -10.06 9.35 -4.39
N THR A 355 -9.09 9.25 -3.46
CA THR A 355 -7.78 9.92 -3.57
C THR A 355 -6.88 9.25 -4.60
N ILE A 356 -6.73 7.93 -4.55
CA ILE A 356 -5.84 7.19 -5.47
C ILE A 356 -6.30 7.38 -6.92
N VAL A 357 -7.61 7.41 -7.19
CA VAL A 357 -8.17 7.65 -8.53
C VAL A 357 -7.83 9.06 -9.06
N GLN A 358 -7.57 10.03 -8.18
CA GLN A 358 -7.16 11.39 -8.59
C GLN A 358 -5.65 11.50 -8.80
N GLU A 359 -4.87 10.71 -8.06
CA GLU A 359 -3.39 10.73 -8.12
C GLU A 359 -2.83 9.78 -9.18
N THR A 360 -3.55 8.70 -9.51
CA THR A 360 -3.13 7.66 -10.45
C THR A 360 -3.92 7.74 -11.76
N GLN A 361 -3.20 7.67 -12.88
CA GLN A 361 -3.80 7.71 -14.21
C GLN A 361 -4.47 6.38 -14.59
N TYR A 362 -3.77 5.26 -14.39
CA TYR A 362 -4.24 3.91 -14.71
C TYR A 362 -4.36 3.10 -13.42
N LEU A 363 -5.60 2.82 -13.02
CA LEU A 363 -5.89 2.10 -11.78
C LEU A 363 -6.90 0.97 -12.04
N ALA A 364 -6.47 -0.27 -11.81
CA ALA A 364 -7.36 -1.43 -11.78
C ALA A 364 -7.94 -1.61 -10.39
N VAL A 365 -9.27 -1.70 -10.27
CA VAL A 365 -9.96 -1.82 -8.98
C VAL A 365 -10.78 -3.09 -8.95
N TYR A 366 -10.36 -4.02 -8.10
CA TYR A 366 -11.03 -5.29 -7.85
C TYR A 366 -12.11 -5.16 -6.77
N PHE A 367 -13.37 -5.24 -7.19
CA PHE A 367 -14.53 -5.22 -6.30
C PHE A 367 -14.91 -6.65 -5.88
N TYR A 368 -14.87 -6.91 -4.58
CA TYR A 368 -15.24 -8.20 -4.01
C TYR A 368 -16.22 -8.08 -2.83
N LYS A 369 -16.67 -9.23 -2.32
CA LYS A 369 -17.65 -9.31 -1.23
C LYS A 369 -17.26 -10.39 -0.23
N GLN A 370 -17.56 -10.16 1.05
CA GLN A 370 -17.42 -11.17 2.11
C GLN A 370 -18.21 -12.44 1.77
N ALA A 371 -17.62 -13.60 2.07
CA ALA A 371 -18.15 -14.94 1.80
C ALA A 371 -18.29 -15.28 0.29
N CYS A 372 -17.28 -14.92 -0.51
CA CYS A 372 -17.20 -15.24 -1.92
C CYS A 372 -16.18 -16.36 -2.18
N HIS A 373 -16.67 -17.57 -2.51
CA HIS A 373 -15.82 -18.76 -2.64
C HIS A 373 -14.89 -18.76 -3.86
N VAL A 374 -15.16 -17.89 -4.84
CA VAL A 374 -14.36 -17.76 -6.07
C VAL A 374 -13.43 -16.54 -6.00
N CYS A 375 -13.70 -15.60 -5.08
CA CYS A 375 -12.96 -14.34 -5.04
C CYS A 375 -11.51 -14.52 -4.59
N ASP A 376 -11.24 -15.48 -3.70
CA ASP A 376 -9.87 -15.76 -3.23
C ASP A 376 -9.02 -16.37 -4.34
N GLN A 377 -9.60 -17.24 -5.17
CA GLN A 377 -8.92 -17.84 -6.31
C GLN A 377 -8.63 -16.78 -7.39
N ILE A 378 -9.62 -15.95 -7.72
CA ILE A 378 -9.43 -14.84 -8.67
C ILE A 378 -8.42 -13.83 -8.13
N LEU A 379 -8.39 -13.58 -6.82
CA LEU A 379 -7.40 -12.69 -6.22
C LEU A 379 -5.99 -13.25 -6.43
N GLU A 380 -5.75 -14.54 -6.19
CA GLU A 380 -4.44 -15.15 -6.44
C GLU A 380 -4.00 -15.06 -7.92
N ASP A 381 -4.95 -15.21 -8.85
CA ASP A 381 -4.66 -15.03 -10.28
C ASP A 381 -4.40 -13.56 -10.63
N LEU A 382 -5.13 -12.61 -10.00
CA LEU A 382 -4.92 -11.17 -10.18
C LEU A 382 -3.59 -10.69 -9.60
N GLU A 383 -3.09 -11.27 -8.50
CA GLU A 383 -1.77 -10.91 -7.94
C GLU A 383 -0.64 -11.21 -8.96
N ARG A 384 -0.78 -12.28 -9.76
CA ARG A 384 0.17 -12.54 -10.87
C ARG A 384 0.03 -11.54 -12.01
N VAL A 385 -1.20 -11.10 -12.27
CA VAL A 385 -1.47 -10.06 -13.28
C VAL A 385 -0.90 -8.72 -12.81
N ASP A 386 -0.97 -8.42 -11.52
CA ASP A 386 -0.42 -7.19 -10.90
C ASP A 386 1.07 -7.05 -11.15
N ASP A 387 1.85 -8.10 -10.84
CA ASP A 387 3.29 -8.17 -11.10
C ASP A 387 3.64 -7.83 -12.57
N GLU A 388 2.79 -8.24 -13.52
CA GLU A 388 2.96 -7.93 -14.94
C GLU A 388 2.47 -6.53 -15.30
N CYS A 389 1.37 -6.08 -14.69
CA CYS A 389 0.75 -4.75 -14.87
C CYS A 389 1.63 -3.61 -14.35
N ASP A 390 2.42 -3.83 -13.30
CA ASP A 390 3.39 -2.86 -12.78
C ASP A 390 4.42 -2.46 -13.83
N LEU A 391 4.79 -3.38 -14.74
CA LEU A 391 5.68 -3.06 -15.87
C LEU A 391 5.06 -2.05 -16.83
N TYR A 392 3.73 -1.97 -16.86
CA TYR A 392 2.96 -1.04 -17.68
C TYR A 392 2.50 0.19 -16.89
N GLY A 393 2.85 0.31 -15.61
CA GLY A 393 2.43 1.43 -14.76
C GLY A 393 0.94 1.43 -14.41
N ILE A 394 0.31 0.24 -14.41
CA ILE A 394 -1.08 0.08 -14.00
C ILE A 394 -1.08 -0.41 -12.56
N HIS A 395 -1.52 0.44 -11.63
CA HIS A 395 -1.66 0.04 -10.23
C HIS A 395 -2.95 -0.74 -10.01
N MET A 396 -2.93 -1.81 -9.19
CA MET A 396 -4.13 -2.56 -8.85
C MET A 396 -4.45 -2.48 -7.36
N VAL A 397 -5.71 -2.23 -7.03
CA VAL A 397 -6.20 -2.20 -5.64
C VAL A 397 -7.46 -3.03 -5.49
N LYS A 398 -7.72 -3.55 -4.29
CA LYS A 398 -8.97 -4.26 -3.96
C LYS A 398 -9.83 -3.47 -2.99
N ILE A 399 -11.14 -3.52 -3.19
CA ILE A 399 -12.10 -2.80 -2.33
C ILE A 399 -13.30 -3.66 -1.96
N GLN A 400 -13.73 -3.52 -0.72
CA GLN A 400 -14.86 -4.25 -0.14
C GLN A 400 -16.06 -3.35 0.20
N ASP A 401 -16.56 -2.59 -0.79
CA ASP A 401 -17.70 -1.68 -0.62
C ASP A 401 -18.86 -1.99 -1.61
N PRO A 402 -19.88 -2.76 -1.18
CA PRO A 402 -21.07 -3.04 -2.00
C PRO A 402 -21.94 -1.82 -2.31
N GLN A 403 -21.82 -0.71 -1.57
CA GLN A 403 -22.56 0.51 -1.85
C GLN A 403 -21.90 1.30 -2.98
N LEU A 404 -20.57 1.41 -2.95
CA LEU A 404 -19.80 2.04 -4.01
C LEU A 404 -19.94 1.29 -5.34
N ALA A 405 -19.87 -0.05 -5.30
CA ALA A 405 -20.02 -0.89 -6.49
C ALA A 405 -21.33 -0.60 -7.26
N LYS A 406 -22.43 -0.32 -6.54
CA LYS A 406 -23.72 0.04 -7.18
C LYS A 406 -23.67 1.35 -7.95
N ARG A 407 -22.83 2.31 -7.54
CA ARG A 407 -22.67 3.59 -8.25
C ARG A 407 -22.00 3.39 -9.61
N TYR A 408 -21.03 2.50 -9.68
CA TYR A 408 -20.37 2.07 -10.92
C TYR A 408 -21.17 1.03 -11.72
N SER A 409 -22.48 0.87 -11.42
CA SER A 409 -23.37 -0.07 -12.10
C SER A 409 -22.98 -1.55 -12.00
N ILE A 410 -22.15 -1.92 -11.03
CA ILE A 410 -21.76 -3.31 -10.77
C ILE A 410 -22.93 -4.04 -10.10
N LYS A 411 -23.40 -5.11 -10.73
CA LYS A 411 -24.51 -5.95 -10.24
C LYS A 411 -24.07 -7.32 -9.75
N THR A 412 -22.93 -7.80 -10.24
CA THR A 412 -22.37 -9.12 -9.99
C THR A 412 -20.98 -8.96 -9.37
N PHE A 413 -20.65 -9.84 -8.42
CA PHE A 413 -19.34 -9.90 -7.79
C PHE A 413 -18.74 -11.29 -8.04
N PRO A 414 -17.41 -11.40 -8.19
CA PRO A 414 -16.44 -10.31 -8.26
C PRO A 414 -16.55 -9.48 -9.55
N ALA A 415 -15.98 -8.28 -9.55
CA ALA A 415 -15.91 -7.40 -10.73
C ALA A 415 -14.59 -6.63 -10.75
N LEU A 416 -14.05 -6.36 -11.94
CA LEU A 416 -12.86 -5.53 -12.14
C LEU A 416 -13.26 -4.27 -12.91
N VAL A 417 -12.86 -3.10 -12.39
CA VAL A 417 -13.07 -1.81 -13.03
C VAL A 417 -11.72 -1.18 -13.29
N TYR A 418 -11.48 -0.76 -14.52
CA TYR A 418 -10.28 -0.05 -14.92
C TYR A 418 -10.56 1.45 -15.00
N PHE A 419 -9.92 2.23 -14.14
CA PHE A 419 -9.99 3.68 -14.13
C PHE A 419 -8.85 4.25 -14.98
N ARG A 420 -9.21 5.15 -15.90
CA ARG A 420 -8.31 5.82 -16.84
C ARG A 420 -8.54 7.32 -16.72
N ASN A 421 -7.60 8.07 -16.15
CA ASN A 421 -7.80 9.48 -15.76
C ASN A 421 -9.14 9.70 -15.00
N GLY A 422 -9.47 8.79 -14.09
CA GLY A 422 -10.73 8.81 -13.35
C GLY A 422 -11.99 8.32 -14.09
N ASN A 423 -11.90 8.01 -15.40
CA ASN A 423 -13.02 7.43 -16.16
C ASN A 423 -13.10 5.90 -15.96
N PRO A 424 -14.19 5.36 -15.39
CA PRO A 424 -14.31 3.93 -15.12
C PRO A 424 -14.74 3.15 -16.37
N LEU A 425 -14.01 2.07 -16.68
CA LEU A 425 -14.35 1.06 -17.68
C LEU A 425 -14.56 -0.29 -16.98
N LEU A 426 -15.71 -0.93 -17.18
CA LEU A 426 -16.03 -2.21 -16.56
C LEU A 426 -15.56 -3.36 -17.45
N TYR A 427 -14.83 -4.33 -16.89
CA TYR A 427 -14.50 -5.56 -17.59
C TYR A 427 -15.74 -6.47 -17.72
N GLU A 428 -16.13 -6.80 -18.95
CA GLU A 428 -17.28 -7.68 -19.24
C GLU A 428 -16.90 -9.15 -19.49
N GLY A 429 -15.59 -9.47 -19.47
CA GLY A 429 -15.08 -10.82 -19.72
C GLY A 429 -15.10 -11.75 -18.50
N ASP A 430 -14.44 -12.91 -18.64
CA ASP A 430 -14.27 -13.86 -17.54
C ASP A 430 -13.02 -13.52 -16.71
N LEU A 431 -13.22 -13.25 -15.41
CA LEU A 431 -12.14 -12.92 -14.48
C LEU A 431 -11.30 -14.14 -14.08
N GLN A 432 -11.76 -15.36 -14.39
CA GLN A 432 -10.98 -16.57 -14.15
C GLN A 432 -9.90 -16.81 -15.20
N ASN A 433 -9.88 -16.03 -16.28
CA ASN A 433 -8.87 -16.14 -17.32
C ASN A 433 -7.85 -15.01 -17.20
N GLU A 434 -6.73 -15.29 -16.52
CA GLU A 434 -5.64 -14.32 -16.29
C GLU A 434 -5.14 -13.69 -17.60
N GLU A 435 -4.98 -14.48 -18.67
CA GLU A 435 -4.51 -13.99 -19.98
C GLU A 435 -5.47 -12.96 -20.58
N SER A 436 -6.79 -13.17 -20.46
CA SER A 436 -7.78 -12.24 -21.00
C SER A 436 -7.89 -10.95 -20.18
N VAL A 437 -7.67 -11.04 -18.87
CA VAL A 437 -7.65 -9.84 -18.00
C VAL A 437 -6.43 -8.99 -18.32
N LEU A 438 -5.25 -9.62 -18.42
CA LEU A 438 -4.02 -8.93 -18.78
C LEU A 438 -4.11 -8.31 -20.17
N GLU A 439 -4.52 -9.08 -21.19
CA GLU A 439 -4.69 -8.57 -22.56
C GLU A 439 -5.63 -7.36 -22.58
N TRP A 440 -6.73 -7.40 -21.83
CA TRP A 440 -7.67 -6.29 -21.75
C TRP A 440 -7.10 -5.04 -21.06
N LEU A 441 -6.32 -5.19 -19.98
CA LEU A 441 -5.67 -4.09 -19.28
C LEU A 441 -4.56 -3.43 -20.11
N ILE A 442 -3.85 -4.23 -20.92
CA ILE A 442 -2.74 -3.74 -21.75
C ILE A 442 -3.15 -3.30 -23.16
N ASP A 443 -4.36 -3.61 -23.61
CA ASP A 443 -4.86 -3.26 -24.94
C ASP A 443 -4.97 -1.74 -25.12
N ASP A 444 -4.32 -1.22 -26.17
CA ASP A 444 -4.21 0.21 -26.45
C ASP A 444 -5.58 0.85 -26.68
N ASP A 445 -6.49 0.17 -27.39
CA ASP A 445 -7.89 0.63 -27.60
C ASP A 445 -8.63 0.84 -26.25
N ASN A 446 -8.24 0.08 -25.21
CA ASN A 446 -8.83 0.20 -23.88
C ASN A 446 -8.08 1.20 -23.00
N ARG A 447 -6.85 1.61 -23.34
CA ARG A 447 -6.12 2.68 -22.63
C ARG A 447 -6.45 4.06 -23.18
N GLU A 448 -6.63 4.15 -24.49
CA GLU A 448 -6.95 5.37 -25.20
C GLU A 448 -8.25 5.99 -24.67
N LEU A 449 -8.15 7.28 -24.35
CA LEU A 449 -9.30 8.13 -24.05
C LEU A 449 -9.52 9.01 -25.27
N ALA A 450 -10.76 9.04 -25.78
CA ALA A 450 -11.08 9.91 -26.90
C ALA A 450 -10.80 11.37 -26.51
N ASP A 451 -9.92 12.02 -27.27
CA ASP A 451 -9.55 13.43 -27.16
C ASP A 451 -8.60 13.78 -25.97
N GLU A 452 -7.87 12.82 -25.37
CA GLU A 452 -6.84 13.10 -24.34
C GLU A 452 -5.51 12.38 -24.66
N ILE A 453 -4.39 13.11 -24.63
CA ILE A 453 -3.04 12.54 -24.87
C ILE A 453 -2.57 11.74 -23.64
N GLU A 454 -2.15 10.49 -23.86
CA GLU A 454 -1.73 9.55 -22.81
C GLU A 454 -0.39 9.94 -22.19
N GLU A 455 -0.28 9.82 -20.87
CA GLU A 455 1.02 9.93 -20.21
C GLU A 455 1.70 8.58 -20.08
N VAL A 456 2.97 8.52 -20.46
CA VAL A 456 3.74 7.28 -20.51
C VAL A 456 4.99 7.39 -19.67
N ASN A 457 5.31 6.30 -18.97
CA ASN A 457 6.58 6.19 -18.25
C ASN A 457 7.74 5.83 -19.20
N SER A 458 8.97 5.94 -18.69
CA SER A 458 10.22 5.57 -19.38
C SER A 458 10.16 4.26 -20.17
N ARG A 459 9.60 3.19 -19.56
CA ARG A 459 9.60 1.84 -20.13
C ARG A 459 8.54 1.69 -21.20
N MET A 460 7.35 2.25 -20.96
CA MET A 460 6.25 2.26 -21.91
C MET A 460 6.66 3.02 -23.17
N LEU A 461 7.33 4.17 -23.01
CA LEU A 461 7.88 4.91 -24.14
C LEU A 461 8.86 4.06 -24.97
N GLU A 462 9.77 3.30 -24.35
CA GLU A 462 10.70 2.44 -25.11
C GLU A 462 9.99 1.37 -25.94
N ARG A 463 8.87 0.83 -25.44
CA ARG A 463 8.06 -0.16 -26.15
C ARG A 463 7.25 0.46 -27.28
N LEU A 464 6.60 1.60 -27.03
CA LEU A 464 5.91 2.36 -28.07
C LEU A 464 6.87 2.76 -29.20
N LEU A 465 8.12 3.09 -28.87
CA LEU A 465 9.16 3.35 -29.86
C LEU A 465 9.61 2.10 -30.66
N ASP A 466 9.32 0.89 -30.19
CA ASP A 466 9.55 -0.38 -30.91
C ASP A 466 8.35 -0.82 -31.75
N GLU A 467 7.13 -0.54 -31.28
CA GLU A 467 5.88 -0.98 -31.89
C GLU A 467 5.35 0.04 -32.91
N SER A 468 5.31 1.33 -32.55
CA SER A 468 4.82 2.41 -33.42
C SER A 468 5.91 2.94 -34.34
N LEU A 469 5.57 3.05 -35.63
CA LEU A 469 6.48 3.60 -36.65
C LEU A 469 6.64 5.11 -36.55
N LEU A 470 5.55 5.80 -36.17
CA LEU A 470 5.43 7.25 -36.05
C LEU A 470 4.83 7.57 -34.68
N LEU A 471 5.59 8.23 -33.81
CA LEU A 471 5.17 8.56 -32.45
C LEU A 471 5.56 10.00 -32.14
N ALA A 472 4.61 10.86 -31.78
CA ALA A 472 4.88 12.19 -31.26
C ALA A 472 4.90 12.15 -29.73
N VAL A 473 5.94 12.68 -29.11
CA VAL A 473 6.13 12.65 -27.66
C VAL A 473 6.28 14.06 -27.13
N PHE A 474 5.34 14.48 -26.30
CA PHE A 474 5.37 15.77 -25.60
C PHE A 474 6.09 15.64 -24.27
N PHE A 475 7.29 16.21 -24.18
CA PHE A 475 8.07 16.28 -22.94
C PHE A 475 7.72 17.53 -22.17
N TYR A 476 7.37 17.38 -20.89
CA TYR A 476 6.96 18.48 -20.03
C TYR A 476 7.51 18.34 -18.60
N GLU A 477 7.34 19.36 -17.76
CA GLU A 477 7.67 19.33 -16.33
C GLU A 477 6.39 19.57 -15.51
N GLU A 478 6.25 18.91 -14.36
CA GLU A 478 5.06 19.04 -13.49
C GLU A 478 4.75 20.47 -13.03
N ASN A 479 5.78 21.33 -12.89
CA ASN A 479 5.64 22.70 -12.42
C ASN A 479 5.53 23.74 -13.56
N CYS A 480 5.04 23.33 -14.72
CA CYS A 480 5.00 24.16 -15.92
C CYS A 480 3.64 24.88 -16.09
N GLU A 481 3.63 26.22 -15.93
CA GLU A 481 2.40 27.02 -16.07
C GLU A 481 1.85 27.03 -17.51
N GLU A 482 2.71 26.98 -18.53
CA GLU A 482 2.32 27.05 -19.95
C GLU A 482 1.96 25.66 -20.53
N CYS A 483 2.24 24.58 -19.82
CA CYS A 483 2.06 23.22 -20.34
C CYS A 483 0.58 22.82 -20.42
N GLY A 484 -0.28 23.34 -19.55
CA GLY A 484 -1.72 23.11 -19.64
C GLY A 484 -2.33 23.66 -20.93
N ASP A 485 -2.00 24.92 -21.26
CA ASP A 485 -2.47 25.57 -22.49
C ASP A 485 -1.94 24.84 -23.74
N ILE A 486 -0.68 24.41 -23.73
CA ILE A 486 -0.10 23.65 -24.85
C ILE A 486 -0.78 22.28 -24.98
N LEU A 487 -1.07 21.60 -23.87
CA LEU A 487 -1.71 20.29 -23.88
C LEU A 487 -3.11 20.36 -24.49
N GLU A 488 -3.92 21.36 -24.12
CA GLU A 488 -5.25 21.56 -24.68
C GLU A 488 -5.20 21.73 -26.22
N GLU A 489 -4.22 22.46 -26.74
CA GLU A 489 -4.03 22.65 -28.18
C GLU A 489 -3.51 21.36 -28.88
N LEU A 490 -2.67 20.58 -28.20
CA LEU A 490 -2.17 19.30 -28.73
C LEU A 490 -3.29 18.24 -28.78
N GLU A 491 -4.18 18.20 -27.79
CA GLU A 491 -5.33 17.28 -27.76
C GLU A 491 -6.33 17.55 -28.91
N ILE A 492 -6.44 18.80 -29.39
CA ILE A 492 -7.28 19.13 -30.55
C ILE A 492 -6.73 18.49 -31.84
N ILE A 493 -5.41 18.48 -32.01
CA ILE A 493 -4.76 17.94 -33.22
C ILE A 493 -4.54 16.43 -33.15
N ASP A 494 -4.55 15.83 -31.96
CA ASP A 494 -4.35 14.40 -31.71
C ASP A 494 -5.26 13.54 -32.61
N GLY A 495 -6.58 13.78 -32.53
CA GLY A 495 -7.55 13.08 -33.37
C GLY A 495 -7.39 13.34 -34.89
N GLU A 496 -6.71 14.41 -35.31
CA GLU A 496 -6.33 14.60 -36.72
C GLU A 496 -5.02 13.86 -37.05
N ALA A 497 -4.06 13.82 -36.15
CA ALA A 497 -2.78 13.12 -36.27
C ALA A 497 -2.97 11.59 -36.37
N ASP A 498 -3.88 11.01 -35.60
CA ASP A 498 -4.27 9.58 -35.67
C ASP A 498 -4.68 9.17 -37.07
N LEU A 499 -5.36 10.07 -37.79
CA LEU A 499 -5.81 9.81 -39.16
C LEU A 499 -4.64 9.71 -40.14
N PHE A 500 -3.49 10.26 -39.79
CA PHE A 500 -2.22 10.10 -40.49
C PHE A 500 -1.40 8.93 -39.95
N GLY A 501 -1.85 8.27 -38.87
CA GLY A 501 -1.19 7.15 -38.21
C GLY A 501 -0.01 7.59 -37.35
N ILE A 502 -0.15 8.76 -36.70
CA ILE A 502 0.82 9.30 -35.75
C ILE A 502 0.15 9.25 -34.39
N ASP A 503 0.68 8.43 -33.50
CA ASP A 503 0.20 8.33 -32.12
C ASP A 503 0.87 9.45 -31.31
N MET A 504 0.14 10.13 -30.41
CA MET A 504 0.71 11.14 -29.51
C MET A 504 0.76 10.64 -28.07
N VAL A 505 1.85 10.90 -27.36
CA VAL A 505 1.98 10.63 -25.92
C VAL A 505 2.69 11.78 -25.22
N LYS A 506 2.52 11.90 -23.90
CA LYS A 506 3.22 12.87 -23.05
C LYS A 506 4.07 12.17 -21.99
N ILE A 507 5.14 12.82 -21.53
CA ILE A 507 6.03 12.28 -20.50
C ILE A 507 6.64 13.40 -19.65
N SER A 508 6.66 13.18 -18.35
CA SER A 508 7.20 14.10 -17.32
C SER A 508 8.58 13.69 -16.78
N ASP A 509 9.14 12.57 -17.24
CA ASP A 509 10.38 11.98 -16.72
C ASP A 509 11.66 12.75 -17.20
N PRO A 510 12.41 13.39 -16.28
CA PRO A 510 13.59 14.17 -16.63
C PRO A 510 14.78 13.32 -17.09
N ASP A 511 14.85 12.04 -16.70
CA ASP A 511 15.94 11.14 -17.11
C ASP A 511 15.81 10.78 -18.59
N VAL A 512 14.57 10.62 -19.07
CA VAL A 512 14.27 10.37 -20.48
C VAL A 512 14.57 11.60 -21.33
N ALA A 513 14.17 12.78 -20.86
CA ALA A 513 14.48 14.04 -21.55
C ALA A 513 16.01 14.20 -21.74
N SER A 514 16.77 13.90 -20.68
CA SER A 514 18.24 13.92 -20.70
C SER A 514 18.82 12.89 -21.68
N LYS A 515 18.26 11.68 -21.75
CA LYS A 515 18.69 10.60 -22.65
C LYS A 515 18.59 10.98 -24.13
N TYR A 516 17.56 11.72 -24.52
CA TYR A 516 17.35 12.20 -25.88
C TYR A 516 17.98 13.58 -26.17
N ASN A 517 18.77 14.12 -25.24
CA ASN A 517 19.38 15.45 -25.32
C ASN A 517 18.37 16.59 -25.51
N ILE A 518 17.23 16.51 -24.83
CA ILE A 518 16.23 17.57 -24.80
C ILE A 518 16.69 18.60 -23.77
N ILE A 519 17.03 19.81 -24.23
CA ILE A 519 17.65 20.85 -23.39
C ILE A 519 16.59 21.81 -22.83
N SER A 520 15.49 22.01 -23.56
CA SER A 520 14.41 22.93 -23.22
C SER A 520 13.11 22.15 -23.09
N LEU A 521 12.43 22.31 -21.95
CA LEU A 521 11.07 21.85 -21.70
C LEU A 521 10.15 23.07 -21.57
N PRO A 522 8.87 22.99 -21.99
CA PRO A 522 8.26 21.87 -22.72
C PRO A 522 8.77 21.74 -24.16
N SER A 523 8.77 20.53 -24.70
CA SER A 523 9.21 20.25 -26.07
C SER A 523 8.46 19.07 -26.69
N LEU A 524 7.96 19.24 -27.91
CA LEU A 524 7.41 18.16 -28.71
C LEU A 524 8.52 17.51 -29.55
N VAL A 525 8.65 16.19 -29.46
CA VAL A 525 9.62 15.40 -30.21
C VAL A 525 8.91 14.36 -31.04
N TYR A 526 9.14 14.37 -32.34
CA TYR A 526 8.62 13.37 -33.24
C TYR A 526 9.64 12.25 -33.41
N PHE A 527 9.25 11.04 -33.01
CA PHE A 527 10.02 9.84 -33.17
C PHE A 527 9.57 9.07 -34.39
N ARG A 528 10.55 8.75 -35.23
CA ARG A 528 10.32 7.90 -36.38
C ARG A 528 11.36 6.80 -36.43
N LYS A 529 10.93 5.55 -36.25
CA LYS A 529 11.83 4.39 -36.09
C LYS A 529 13.00 4.67 -35.13
N ARG A 530 12.70 5.29 -33.99
CA ARG A 530 13.65 5.71 -32.95
C ARG A 530 14.59 6.88 -33.29
N VAL A 531 14.40 7.57 -34.42
CA VAL A 531 15.11 8.82 -34.70
C VAL A 531 14.28 9.99 -34.19
N PRO A 532 14.75 10.76 -33.18
CA PRO A 532 14.05 11.92 -32.67
C PRO A 532 14.28 13.14 -33.55
N GLU A 533 13.20 13.86 -33.85
CA GLU A 533 13.22 15.19 -34.44
C GLU A 533 12.49 16.17 -33.52
N ILE A 534 13.16 17.24 -33.10
CA ILE A 534 12.64 18.21 -32.14
C ILE A 534 11.92 19.32 -32.89
N PHE A 535 10.71 19.67 -32.45
CA PHE A 535 9.99 20.82 -32.97
C PHE A 535 10.61 22.14 -32.50
N ASP A 536 11.04 22.98 -33.44
CA ASP A 536 11.67 24.30 -33.20
C ASP A 536 10.68 25.47 -33.40
N GLY A 537 9.39 25.21 -33.19
CA GLY A 537 8.30 26.16 -33.42
C GLY A 537 7.55 26.57 -32.15
N ASP A 538 6.47 27.31 -32.35
CA ASP A 538 5.55 27.69 -31.27
C ASP A 538 4.54 26.57 -31.05
N LEU A 539 4.55 25.97 -29.86
CA LEU A 539 3.71 24.81 -29.53
C LEU A 539 2.24 25.18 -29.34
N THR A 540 1.92 26.46 -29.12
CA THR A 540 0.53 26.94 -29.02
C THR A 540 -0.13 27.14 -30.38
N ASP A 541 0.58 26.89 -31.48
CA ASP A 541 0.08 27.05 -32.85
C ASP A 541 -0.23 25.66 -33.45
N GLU A 542 -1.47 25.20 -33.21
CA GLU A 542 -1.99 23.90 -33.67
C GLU A 542 -1.71 23.64 -35.16
N ASP A 543 -1.93 24.65 -36.02
CA ASP A 543 -1.73 24.57 -37.47
C ASP A 543 -0.26 24.31 -37.84
N LYS A 544 0.68 24.97 -37.14
CA LYS A 544 2.12 24.77 -37.37
C LYS A 544 2.58 23.41 -36.89
N VAL A 545 2.13 22.96 -35.71
CA VAL A 545 2.50 21.66 -35.15
C VAL A 545 2.01 20.55 -36.07
N LEU A 546 0.72 20.58 -36.43
CA LEU A 546 0.15 19.59 -37.34
C LEU A 546 0.83 19.64 -38.71
N SER A 547 1.08 20.83 -39.26
CA SER A 547 1.80 20.96 -40.53
C SER A 547 3.21 20.38 -40.47
N TRP A 548 3.91 20.50 -39.34
CA TRP A 548 5.25 19.95 -39.14
C TRP A 548 5.22 18.42 -39.01
N LEU A 549 4.36 17.87 -38.15
CA LEU A 549 4.14 16.43 -38.00
C LEU A 549 3.77 15.75 -39.32
N THR A 550 3.09 16.51 -40.19
CA THR A 550 2.65 16.04 -41.49
C THR A 550 3.48 16.62 -42.66
N SER A 551 4.67 17.16 -42.41
CA SER A 551 5.55 17.73 -43.45
C SER A 551 6.47 16.70 -44.09
N GLN A 552 6.69 16.80 -45.41
CA GLN A 552 7.52 15.87 -46.16
C GLN A 552 8.99 15.83 -45.72
N ASP A 553 9.54 16.96 -45.27
CA ASP A 553 10.93 17.03 -44.81
C ASP A 553 11.16 16.18 -43.53
N VAL A 554 10.13 16.03 -42.70
CA VAL A 554 10.10 15.13 -41.53
C VAL A 554 9.89 13.66 -41.96
N PHE A 555 9.33 13.44 -43.16
CA PHE A 555 9.06 12.12 -43.72
C PHE A 555 10.18 11.54 -44.59
N GLU A 556 11.29 12.18 -44.92
CA GLU A 556 12.30 11.55 -45.81
C GLU A 556 13.47 10.92 -45.04
N ILE A 557 13.50 9.58 -44.92
CA ILE A 557 14.72 8.85 -44.52
C ILE A 557 15.52 8.53 -45.78
N LYS A 558 16.81 8.89 -45.80
CA LYS A 558 17.67 8.59 -46.94
C LYS A 558 17.79 7.08 -47.16
N ASN A 559 17.58 6.63 -48.40
CA ASN A 559 17.68 5.23 -48.82
C ASN A 559 16.58 4.31 -48.26
N GLU A 560 15.42 4.85 -47.89
CA GLU A 560 14.26 4.04 -47.55
C GLU A 560 12.99 4.58 -48.20
N ILE A 561 12.20 3.70 -48.82
CA ILE A 561 10.90 4.05 -49.37
C ILE A 561 9.84 3.97 -48.26
N ASP A 562 9.13 5.08 -48.05
CA ASP A 562 8.26 5.27 -46.89
C ASP A 562 6.87 4.68 -47.05
N GLU A 563 6.40 3.98 -46.01
CA GLU A 563 5.05 3.44 -45.98
C GLU A 563 4.04 4.54 -45.66
N VAL A 564 2.98 4.63 -46.48
CA VAL A 564 1.95 5.66 -46.33
C VAL A 564 0.55 5.08 -46.30
N ASN A 565 -0.28 5.64 -45.43
CA ASN A 565 -1.70 5.35 -45.41
C ASN A 565 -2.43 6.14 -46.54
N LYS A 566 -3.73 5.86 -46.72
CA LYS A 566 -4.54 6.46 -47.79
C LYS A 566 -4.66 8.00 -47.68
N LYS A 567 -4.78 8.54 -46.47
CA LYS A 567 -4.91 9.99 -46.24
C LYS A 567 -3.58 10.68 -46.51
N MET A 568 -2.49 10.11 -46.00
CA MET A 568 -1.14 10.57 -46.24
C MET A 568 -0.78 10.60 -47.73
N LEU A 569 -1.06 9.51 -48.45
CA LEU A 569 -0.87 9.48 -49.90
C LEU A 569 -1.71 10.54 -50.63
N THR A 570 -2.93 10.83 -50.15
CA THR A 570 -3.78 11.87 -50.75
C THR A 570 -3.17 13.25 -50.55
N LYS A 571 -2.57 13.52 -49.38
CA LYS A 571 -1.86 14.75 -49.07
C LYS A 571 -0.61 14.91 -49.96
N LEU A 572 0.24 13.89 -50.04
CA LEU A 572 1.42 13.89 -50.90
C LEU A 572 1.07 14.14 -52.38
N LEU A 573 -0.01 13.55 -52.88
CA LEU A 573 -0.49 13.80 -54.24
C LEU A 573 -1.04 15.23 -54.46
N ASN A 574 -1.41 15.95 -53.40
CA ASN A 574 -1.87 17.33 -53.47
C ASN A 574 -0.71 18.32 -53.44
N GLU A 575 0.33 18.02 -52.69
CA GLU A 575 1.48 18.92 -52.44
C GLU A 575 2.57 18.72 -53.50
N ASN A 576 2.82 17.48 -53.92
CA ASN A 576 3.89 17.14 -54.84
C ASN A 576 3.43 17.03 -56.29
N GLU A 577 4.24 17.57 -57.20
CA GLU A 577 4.01 17.41 -58.63
C GLU A 577 4.28 15.96 -59.08
N PHE A 578 5.29 15.31 -58.51
CA PHE A 578 5.77 13.99 -58.91
C PHE A 578 5.83 13.04 -57.70
N VAL A 579 5.00 11.99 -57.72
CA VAL A 579 4.95 10.98 -56.65
C VAL A 579 4.97 9.59 -57.27
N THR A 580 5.81 8.70 -56.77
CA THR A 580 5.83 7.28 -57.15
C THR A 580 5.34 6.44 -55.98
N VAL A 581 4.38 5.57 -56.24
CA VAL A 581 3.82 4.66 -55.22
C VAL A 581 4.12 3.21 -55.61
N PHE A 582 4.79 2.49 -54.72
CA PHE A 582 4.96 1.04 -54.79
C PHE A 582 3.84 0.35 -54.00
N PHE A 583 2.91 -0.29 -54.70
CA PHE A 583 1.88 -1.11 -54.08
C PHE A 583 2.37 -2.54 -53.92
N TYR A 584 2.23 -3.07 -52.71
CA TYR A 584 2.61 -4.45 -52.38
C TYR A 584 1.53 -5.15 -51.54
N GLU A 585 1.72 -6.44 -51.32
CA GLU A 585 0.89 -7.28 -50.46
C GLU A 585 1.76 -7.86 -49.35
N ASN A 586 1.26 -7.85 -48.12
CA ASN A 586 1.96 -8.43 -46.97
C ASN A 586 2.11 -9.95 -47.17
N ASP A 587 3.21 -10.51 -46.66
CA ASP A 587 3.56 -11.95 -46.74
C ASP A 587 3.95 -12.50 -48.12
N GLU A 588 4.11 -11.65 -49.14
CA GLU A 588 4.59 -12.08 -50.46
C GLU A 588 6.12 -11.88 -50.61
N PRO A 589 6.92 -12.96 -50.76
CA PRO A 589 8.38 -12.84 -50.82
C PRO A 589 8.88 -12.07 -52.06
N GLU A 590 8.10 -12.09 -53.15
CA GLU A 590 8.38 -11.32 -54.37
C GLU A 590 8.30 -9.80 -54.10
N SER A 591 7.35 -9.37 -53.26
CA SER A 591 7.20 -7.95 -52.89
C SER A 591 8.39 -7.44 -52.07
N ALA A 592 8.89 -8.24 -51.13
CA ALA A 592 10.04 -7.90 -50.31
C ALA A 592 11.34 -7.83 -51.14
N GLU A 593 11.54 -8.75 -52.09
CA GLU A 593 12.70 -8.74 -52.98
C GLU A 593 12.69 -7.54 -53.93
N VAL A 594 11.52 -7.16 -54.45
CA VAL A 594 11.37 -5.97 -55.30
C VAL A 594 11.57 -4.69 -54.50
N LEU A 595 11.04 -4.60 -53.27
CA LEU A 595 11.21 -3.42 -52.41
C LEU A 595 12.70 -3.14 -52.13
N ALA A 596 13.47 -4.16 -51.72
CA ALA A 596 14.90 -4.03 -51.44
C ALA A 596 15.71 -3.53 -52.65
N ARG A 597 15.24 -3.80 -53.88
CA ARG A 597 15.85 -3.29 -55.12
C ARG A 597 15.41 -1.85 -55.42
N LEU A 598 14.15 -1.50 -55.13
CA LEU A 598 13.64 -0.15 -55.33
C LEU A 598 14.26 0.85 -54.34
N GLU A 599 14.61 0.42 -53.13
CA GLU A 599 15.31 1.26 -52.15
C GLU A 599 16.69 1.74 -52.67
N THR A 600 17.40 0.96 -53.50
CA THR A 600 18.68 1.38 -54.11
C THR A 600 18.55 2.63 -54.99
N ILE A 601 17.37 2.85 -55.58
CA ILE A 601 17.13 3.97 -56.51
C ILE A 601 16.46 5.17 -55.84
N ASP A 602 16.12 5.08 -54.55
CA ASP A 602 15.42 6.12 -53.80
C ASP A 602 16.20 7.44 -53.78
N ASP A 603 17.50 7.38 -53.47
CA ASP A 603 18.39 8.55 -53.50
C ASP A 603 18.42 9.21 -54.90
N GLU A 604 18.38 8.42 -55.98
CA GLU A 604 18.34 8.96 -57.34
C GLU A 604 16.99 9.60 -57.66
N THR A 605 15.88 9.03 -57.17
CA THR A 605 14.54 9.60 -57.36
C THR A 605 14.32 10.88 -56.57
N ASN A 606 14.86 10.96 -55.35
CA ASN A 606 14.81 12.16 -54.51
C ASN A 606 15.64 13.30 -55.12
N ASN A 607 16.84 13.01 -55.65
CA ASN A 607 17.61 13.98 -56.46
C ASN A 607 16.87 14.48 -57.71
N MET A 608 15.78 13.79 -58.09
CA MET A 608 14.90 14.15 -59.20
C MET A 608 13.55 14.74 -58.73
N ASP A 609 13.40 15.16 -57.47
CA ASP A 609 12.14 15.68 -56.92
C ASP A 609 10.96 14.71 -57.16
N ILE A 610 11.21 13.40 -57.15
CA ILE A 610 10.18 12.37 -57.24
C ILE A 610 10.09 11.72 -55.85
N THR A 611 9.04 12.04 -55.10
CA THR A 611 8.77 11.39 -53.80
C THR A 611 8.42 9.93 -54.03
N PHE A 612 9.17 9.00 -53.44
CA PHE A 612 8.91 7.56 -53.57
C PHE A 612 8.35 7.00 -52.26
N VAL A 613 7.13 6.46 -52.32
CA VAL A 613 6.43 5.86 -51.17
C VAL A 613 5.94 4.45 -51.49
N LYS A 614 5.66 3.65 -50.46
CA LYS A 614 5.08 2.30 -50.53
C LYS A 614 3.73 2.24 -49.80
N MET A 615 2.85 1.34 -50.22
CA MET A 615 1.52 1.18 -49.61
C MET A 615 1.04 -0.28 -49.67
N ALA A 616 0.73 -0.86 -48.52
CA ALA A 616 0.18 -2.20 -48.37
C ALA A 616 -1.35 -2.26 -48.53
N ASP A 617 -1.92 -1.65 -49.59
CA ASP A 617 -3.37 -1.68 -49.83
C ASP A 617 -3.72 -2.09 -51.28
N ALA A 618 -3.91 -3.40 -51.45
CA ALA A 618 -4.32 -4.00 -52.72
C ALA A 618 -5.69 -3.51 -53.22
N ARG A 619 -6.61 -3.13 -52.32
CA ARG A 619 -7.93 -2.62 -52.71
C ARG A 619 -7.81 -1.21 -53.26
N TYR A 620 -7.01 -0.37 -52.61
CA TYR A 620 -6.76 1.00 -53.07
C TYR A 620 -5.98 1.02 -54.39
N ALA A 621 -4.99 0.14 -54.57
CA ALA A 621 -4.22 0.00 -55.81
C ALA A 621 -5.13 -0.20 -57.05
N ARG A 622 -6.19 -1.02 -56.92
CA ARG A 622 -7.14 -1.30 -58.00
C ARG A 622 -7.85 -0.05 -58.52
N LYS A 623 -8.07 0.97 -57.68
CA LYS A 623 -8.67 2.25 -58.07
C LYS A 623 -7.85 2.97 -59.15
N TRP A 624 -6.54 2.75 -59.15
CA TRP A 624 -5.58 3.38 -60.05
C TRP A 624 -5.21 2.52 -61.26
N GLY A 625 -5.94 1.41 -61.49
CA GLY A 625 -5.76 0.53 -62.64
C GLY A 625 -4.68 -0.53 -62.48
N VAL A 626 -4.24 -0.78 -61.24
CA VAL A 626 -3.34 -1.90 -60.90
C VAL A 626 -4.14 -3.20 -60.89
N THR A 627 -3.72 -4.18 -61.67
CA THR A 627 -4.39 -5.49 -61.80
C THR A 627 -3.62 -6.65 -61.17
N LYS A 628 -2.33 -6.44 -60.89
CA LYS A 628 -1.41 -7.40 -60.24
C LYS A 628 -0.48 -6.62 -59.32
N LEU A 629 -0.11 -7.24 -58.20
CA LEU A 629 0.93 -6.78 -57.29
C LEU A 629 2.14 -7.73 -57.42
N PRO A 630 3.35 -7.29 -57.03
CA PRO A 630 3.74 -5.91 -56.72
C PRO A 630 3.67 -4.98 -57.95
N ALA A 631 3.40 -3.68 -57.75
CA ALA A 631 3.28 -2.72 -58.85
C ALA A 631 3.73 -1.30 -58.50
N VAL A 632 4.38 -0.62 -59.45
CA VAL A 632 4.80 0.78 -59.32
C VAL A 632 3.87 1.68 -60.13
N VAL A 633 3.35 2.73 -59.50
CA VAL A 633 2.51 3.75 -60.13
C VAL A 633 3.14 5.12 -59.94
N TYR A 634 3.43 5.79 -61.06
CA TYR A 634 3.94 7.15 -61.07
C TYR A 634 2.79 8.14 -61.27
N PHE A 635 2.72 9.17 -60.45
CA PHE A 635 1.77 10.25 -60.51
C PHE A 635 2.46 11.53 -60.95
N ARG A 636 1.86 12.23 -61.91
CA ARG A 636 2.21 13.60 -62.27
C ARG A 636 0.99 14.48 -62.15
N ASN A 637 1.00 15.48 -61.27
CA ASN A 637 -0.17 16.33 -61.01
C ASN A 637 -1.46 15.49 -60.82
N LYS A 638 -1.39 14.44 -60.00
CA LYS A 638 -2.47 13.44 -59.72
C LYS A 638 -2.86 12.52 -60.88
N PHE A 639 -2.23 12.62 -62.05
CA PHE A 639 -2.48 11.70 -63.15
C PHE A 639 -1.62 10.43 -63.03
N PRO A 640 -2.23 9.24 -62.89
CA PRO A 640 -1.49 7.99 -62.70
C PRO A 640 -0.91 7.46 -64.02
N SER A 641 0.27 6.88 -63.95
CA SER A 641 0.95 6.12 -64.99
C SER A 641 1.48 4.83 -64.38
N VAL A 642 0.87 3.70 -64.72
CA VAL A 642 1.27 2.39 -64.19
C VAL A 642 2.47 1.86 -64.98
N TYR A 643 3.52 1.43 -64.28
CA TYR A 643 4.66 0.75 -64.88
C TYR A 643 4.22 -0.63 -65.40
N ARG A 644 4.66 -0.98 -66.61
CA ARG A 644 4.29 -2.25 -67.28
C ARG A 644 5.49 -3.13 -67.64
N GLY A 645 6.70 -2.73 -67.24
CA GLY A 645 7.92 -3.50 -67.48
C GLY A 645 8.13 -4.56 -66.40
N SER A 646 9.29 -5.24 -66.43
CA SER A 646 9.66 -6.12 -65.32
C SER A 646 10.15 -5.29 -64.14
N LEU A 647 9.77 -5.69 -62.92
CA LEU A 647 10.29 -5.14 -61.67
C LEU A 647 11.59 -5.83 -61.24
N ASP A 648 12.12 -6.73 -62.06
CA ASP A 648 13.37 -7.44 -61.78
C ASP A 648 14.60 -6.52 -61.79
N SER A 649 14.56 -5.43 -62.57
CA SER A 649 15.68 -4.52 -62.72
C SER A 649 15.33 -3.11 -62.23
N GLU A 650 15.98 -2.68 -61.15
CA GLU A 650 15.89 -1.32 -60.61
C GLU A 650 16.26 -0.26 -61.67
N THR A 651 17.23 -0.55 -62.54
CA THR A 651 17.67 0.36 -63.60
C THR A 651 16.60 0.62 -64.66
N GLU A 652 15.76 -0.37 -64.99
CA GLU A 652 14.65 -0.20 -65.93
C GLU A 652 13.55 0.68 -65.35
N VAL A 653 13.25 0.51 -64.06
CA VAL A 653 12.26 1.33 -63.33
C VAL A 653 12.74 2.79 -63.27
N LEU A 654 14.00 3.00 -62.92
CA LEU A 654 14.64 4.31 -62.85
C LEU A 654 14.70 5.00 -64.23
N GLU A 655 15.07 4.28 -65.30
CA GLU A 655 15.04 4.82 -66.67
C GLU A 655 13.62 5.19 -67.10
N TRP A 656 12.62 4.38 -66.71
CA TRP A 656 11.22 4.67 -66.97
C TRP A 656 10.74 5.91 -66.21
N LEU A 657 11.11 6.07 -64.94
CA LEU A 657 10.81 7.27 -64.14
C LEU A 657 11.46 8.51 -64.78
N LYS A 658 12.75 8.44 -65.14
CA LYS A 658 13.47 9.49 -65.88
C LYS A 658 12.72 9.88 -67.16
N LYS A 659 12.37 8.90 -67.99
CA LYS A 659 11.66 9.15 -69.26
C LYS A 659 10.27 9.73 -69.06
N THR A 660 9.57 9.32 -68.01
CA THR A 660 8.19 9.75 -67.72
C THR A 660 8.17 11.16 -67.12
N ARG A 661 9.17 11.54 -66.31
CA ARG A 661 9.39 12.90 -65.83
C ARG A 661 9.59 13.90 -66.98
N PHE A 662 10.51 13.62 -67.90
CA PHE A 662 10.84 14.52 -69.03
C PHE A 662 9.91 14.41 -70.23
N ARG A 663 8.84 13.61 -70.16
CA ARG A 663 7.85 13.51 -71.23
C ARG A 663 6.99 14.77 -71.25
N GLU A 664 7.35 15.73 -72.09
CA GLU A 664 6.56 16.93 -72.33
C GLU A 664 5.20 16.58 -73.01
N PRO A 665 4.05 16.87 -72.38
CA PRO A 665 2.75 16.80 -73.06
C PRO A 665 2.53 17.98 -74.03
N GLU A 666 3.35 19.03 -73.91
CA GLU A 666 3.25 20.29 -74.66
C GLU A 666 3.26 20.08 -76.19
N LEU A 667 4.09 19.17 -76.72
CA LEU A 667 4.23 19.01 -78.17
C LEU A 667 2.96 18.47 -78.85
N ASN A 668 2.19 17.59 -78.20
CA ASN A 668 0.99 17.02 -78.81
C ASN A 668 -0.15 18.05 -78.85
N LEU A 669 -0.37 18.80 -77.77
CA LEU A 669 -1.40 19.84 -77.75
C LEU A 669 -1.05 20.97 -78.74
N PHE A 670 0.21 21.43 -78.74
CA PHE A 670 0.67 22.44 -79.69
C PHE A 670 0.57 21.95 -81.14
N MET A 671 0.92 20.68 -81.41
CA MET A 671 0.75 20.09 -82.74
C MET A 671 -0.72 20.01 -83.17
N TYR A 672 -1.65 19.58 -82.29
CA TYR A 672 -3.07 19.55 -82.62
C TYR A 672 -3.66 20.95 -82.79
N VAL A 673 -3.23 21.94 -81.99
CA VAL A 673 -3.60 23.35 -82.15
C VAL A 673 -3.05 23.91 -83.46
N MET A 674 -1.80 23.60 -83.82
CA MET A 674 -1.21 24.04 -85.09
C MET A 674 -1.87 23.37 -86.30
N ILE A 675 -2.25 22.10 -86.20
CA ILE A 675 -3.01 21.38 -87.25
C ILE A 675 -4.41 21.99 -87.40
N THR A 676 -5.11 22.26 -86.30
CA THR A 676 -6.46 22.85 -86.35
C THR A 676 -6.43 24.29 -86.85
N ILE A 677 -5.47 25.12 -86.44
CA ILE A 677 -5.26 26.47 -86.99
C ILE A 677 -4.93 26.40 -88.48
N SER A 678 -4.03 25.50 -88.89
CA SER A 678 -3.68 25.33 -90.31
C SER A 678 -4.89 24.89 -91.14
N PHE A 679 -5.70 23.96 -90.62
CA PHE A 679 -6.91 23.50 -91.29
C PHE A 679 -7.96 24.61 -91.38
N ALA A 680 -8.15 25.39 -90.31
CA ALA A 680 -9.04 26.55 -90.30
C ALA A 680 -8.58 27.63 -91.29
N PHE A 681 -7.26 27.86 -91.41
CA PHE A 681 -6.70 28.81 -92.39
C PHE A 681 -6.93 28.35 -93.83
N VAL A 682 -6.76 27.05 -94.12
CA VAL A 682 -7.06 26.46 -95.44
C VAL A 682 -8.56 26.59 -95.75
N LEU A 683 -9.43 26.32 -94.78
CA LEU A 683 -10.88 26.44 -94.97
C LEU A 683 -11.31 27.89 -95.20
N TYR A 684 -10.71 28.82 -94.46
CA TYR A 684 -10.95 30.26 -94.60
C TYR A 684 -10.45 30.81 -95.95
N THR A 685 -9.29 30.35 -96.43
CA THR A 685 -8.79 30.74 -97.76
C THR A 685 -9.64 30.15 -98.88
N ILE A 686 -10.12 28.91 -98.76
CA ILE A 686 -11.10 28.34 -99.70
C ILE A 686 -12.39 29.17 -99.71
N LEU A 687 -12.89 29.57 -98.54
CA LEU A 687 -14.08 30.43 -98.40
C LEU A 687 -13.86 31.81 -99.03
N LEU A 688 -12.67 32.41 -98.90
CA LEU A 688 -12.36 33.69 -99.55
C LEU A 688 -12.27 33.58 -101.07
N VAL A 689 -11.69 32.50 -101.60
CA VAL A 689 -11.49 32.30 -103.05
C VAL A 689 -12.79 31.93 -103.75
N TYR A 690 -13.67 31.15 -103.12
CA TYR A 690 -14.89 30.64 -103.75
C TYR A 690 -16.20 31.23 -103.21
N GLY A 691 -16.20 31.81 -102.00
CA GLY A 691 -17.42 32.27 -101.30
C GLY A 691 -17.85 33.71 -101.64
N PHE A 692 -16.95 34.57 -102.11
CA PHE A 692 -17.30 35.93 -102.51
C PHE A 692 -17.57 36.02 -104.02
N LYS A 693 -18.84 35.84 -104.43
CA LYS A 693 -19.31 36.30 -105.74
C LYS A 693 -19.05 37.81 -105.86
N LYS A 694 -18.29 38.20 -106.88
CA LYS A 694 -18.03 39.60 -107.28
C LYS A 694 -19.33 40.42 -107.23
N ILE A 695 -19.37 41.43 -106.37
CA ILE A 695 -20.37 42.50 -106.43
C ILE A 695 -20.16 43.20 -107.78
N THR A 696 -21.06 42.97 -108.72
CA THR A 696 -21.11 43.67 -109.99
C THR A 696 -21.67 45.07 -109.73
N MET A 697 -20.82 46.09 -109.86
CA MET A 697 -21.25 47.48 -109.82
C MET A 697 -22.24 47.75 -110.97
N ALA A 698 -23.43 48.25 -110.64
CA ALA A 698 -24.42 48.65 -111.63
C ALA A 698 -23.97 49.94 -112.38
N PRO A 699 -24.09 50.00 -113.72
CA PRO A 699 -23.66 51.15 -114.52
C PRO A 699 -24.66 52.32 -114.47
N PRO A 700 -24.23 53.57 -114.76
CA PRO A 700 -25.02 54.79 -114.59
C PRO A 700 -26.12 54.97 -115.65
N LYS A 701 -27.27 55.54 -115.23
CA LYS A 701 -28.44 55.87 -116.07
C LYS A 701 -28.12 56.94 -117.15
N PRO A 702 -28.46 56.70 -118.43
CA PRO A 702 -28.61 57.76 -119.44
C PRO A 702 -30.07 58.27 -119.55
N PRO A 703 -30.29 59.46 -120.16
CA PRO A 703 -31.50 60.27 -120.00
C PRO A 703 -32.66 59.88 -120.93
N SER A 704 -33.86 60.32 -120.55
CA SER A 704 -35.13 60.14 -121.27
C SER A 704 -35.18 60.86 -122.63
N PRO A 705 -35.98 60.32 -123.56
CA PRO A 705 -36.98 61.17 -124.20
C PRO A 705 -38.36 60.52 -124.40
N SER A 706 -39.31 61.44 -124.51
CA SER A 706 -40.74 61.38 -124.83
C SER A 706 -41.18 60.43 -125.94
N SER A 707 -42.34 59.80 -125.75
CA SER A 707 -43.64 60.19 -126.36
C SER A 707 -44.73 59.23 -125.93
#